data_AF-A0A838V5T6-F1
#
_entry.id   AF-A0A838V5T6-F1
#
_cell.length_a   1.000
_cell.length_b   1.000
_cell.length_c   1.000
_cell.angle_alpha   90.00
_cell.angle_beta   90.00
_cell.angle_gamma   90.00
#
_symmetry.space_group_name_H-M   'P 1'
#
loop_
_entity.id
_entity.type
_entity.pdbx_description
1 polymer ?
#
loop_
_entity_poly.entity_id
_entity_poly.type
_entity_poly.pdbx_seq_one_letter_code
_entity_poly.pdbx_strand_id
1 'polypeptide(L)'
;MSERQATPEQAAAIAIGGRDVLLEAGAGTGKTGVMVDRYCRLVCDVGVAPDAILAFTFTDKAAAELRQRIRAELARRAEAGSERAAAVLAEIGGAWITTIHGFCNRLLAAHPVAAGIDPGFRVLDAPESTRAGREAFDDALAEFLAGGESEREETVAAFDLDGLRAIVTGVHAELRSRGEAEPRLPDPPVADPEAAYRLAAGAAEEVLAEMKPEDPKREPVERVLARLRNPGSPPTLDELYALRIESRAKLLAPCREAVEAAVSRCAEAGEGGLAYGHLAVLLELFSARFEAAKERRAGIDFEDLQILAARLLERAEVGEAYRSRFSHLLVDEFQDTNRLQLRLIEALRGPRAELVVVGDELQSIYGFRHADLEVFRRQRRLVEERPDAELMELSGNFRSRPELLAAVNRFGEALIGSGYRPLRVGAEPDPEPPTGTGLAVELLLTGRDGWDEEGIELEPAIDGRTPLNCLAEARFLASRLRELADSGVKRGEIVVLLRAYTHLDAYEDSLERAGLRPYVVGGRGYWSQQQVSDVCALLASIANPLDDQALFGSLASPACGAAPDTLWLLRAAAGRRRHVWPALERAAAAGEAELAEPQRLEQIPESELELLRGFVATLASLRERAPRLSLAGLIEATTTETGYDLAVLMRPAGEARFANVRKLMRLAAEFESREGRDLRGLLDFLAARAESDAESQAATAAEGHDGVRIMTVHNAKGLEFEVVAVPDLSRSLLAGARPPLLTLGREQPPRVGMQLRRLGSGSVNLYDYAELLEESRRRDSEEGLRLFHVAATRARERLILSGVVKPEAGSETKPSTPVLERLVEALGVERDADAAVALAPPEPRPGLDAGFPSSEIGVRVNLPSPERAAELRL
;
A
#
# COMPACT_ATOMS: atom_id res chain seq x y z
N MET A 1 33.74 15.60 5.74
CA MET A 1 32.71 15.34 6.77
C MET A 1 33.36 15.59 8.12
N SER A 2 32.73 16.41 8.97
CA SER A 2 33.22 16.68 10.34
C SER A 2 33.30 15.37 11.14
N GLU A 3 34.22 15.30 12.10
CA GLU A 3 34.42 14.14 12.98
C GLU A 3 33.12 13.88 13.76
N ARG A 4 32.40 12.80 13.41
CA ARG A 4 31.18 12.42 14.13
C ARG A 4 31.59 11.90 15.51
N GLN A 5 31.37 12.69 16.55
CA GLN A 5 31.57 12.24 17.92
C GLN A 5 30.34 11.44 18.37
N ALA A 6 30.52 10.14 18.63
CA ALA A 6 29.46 9.30 19.15
C ALA A 6 29.06 9.77 20.56
N THR A 7 27.75 9.80 20.84
CA THR A 7 27.26 10.00 22.22
C THR A 7 27.68 8.84 23.12
N PRO A 8 27.63 8.98 24.45
CA PRO A 8 27.88 7.86 25.35
C PRO A 8 27.02 6.62 25.05
N GLU A 9 25.74 6.83 24.72
CA GLU A 9 24.78 5.78 24.34
C GLU A 9 25.18 5.11 23.01
N GLN A 10 25.51 5.92 21.99
CA GLN A 10 25.98 5.40 20.70
C GLN A 10 27.31 4.65 20.85
N ALA A 11 28.25 5.17 21.65
CA ALA A 11 29.53 4.54 21.92
C ALA A 11 29.36 3.19 22.64
N ALA A 12 28.43 3.11 23.60
CA ALA A 12 28.07 1.85 24.25
C ALA A 12 27.49 0.85 23.23
N ALA A 13 26.56 1.29 22.38
CA ALA A 13 25.94 0.45 21.34
C ALA A 13 26.94 0.00 20.26
N ILE A 14 28.01 0.76 20.01
CA ILE A 14 29.11 0.37 19.12
C ILE A 14 30.04 -0.63 19.82
N ALA A 15 30.31 -0.45 21.12
CA ALA A 15 31.32 -1.19 21.88
C ALA A 15 30.84 -2.56 22.42
N ILE A 16 29.56 -2.70 22.72
CA ILE A 16 28.98 -3.93 23.25
C ILE A 16 29.24 -5.13 22.34
N GLY A 17 29.54 -6.30 22.92
CA GLY A 17 29.80 -7.55 22.23
C GLY A 17 29.66 -8.75 23.17
N GLY A 18 29.68 -9.95 22.60
CA GLY A 18 29.52 -11.23 23.31
C GLY A 18 28.09 -11.55 23.74
N ARG A 19 27.08 -10.82 23.23
CA ARG A 19 25.65 -10.99 23.56
C ARG A 19 24.75 -10.44 22.47
N ASP A 20 23.48 -10.82 22.51
CA ASP A 20 22.46 -10.25 21.62
C ASP A 20 22.14 -8.81 22.00
N VAL A 21 21.83 -7.99 21.00
CA VAL A 21 21.47 -6.59 21.22
C VAL A 21 20.22 -6.25 20.43
N LEU A 22 19.21 -5.69 21.10
CA LEU A 22 18.13 -4.96 20.46
C LEU A 22 18.33 -3.49 20.72
N LEU A 23 18.54 -2.73 19.65
CA LEU A 23 18.76 -1.29 19.70
C LEU A 23 17.49 -0.56 19.25
N GLU A 24 16.75 0.00 20.21
CA GLU A 24 15.63 0.88 19.92
C GLU A 24 16.14 2.27 19.57
N ALA A 25 15.88 2.72 18.35
CA ALA A 25 16.46 3.94 17.81
C ALA A 25 15.44 4.77 17.05
N GLY A 26 14.88 5.79 17.74
CA GLY A 26 13.92 6.72 17.18
C GLY A 26 14.43 7.46 15.94
N ALA A 27 13.53 8.17 15.23
CA ALA A 27 13.90 8.95 14.06
C ALA A 27 15.00 9.98 14.39
N GLY A 28 16.02 10.06 13.53
CA GLY A 28 17.11 11.03 13.65
C GLY A 28 18.16 10.73 14.72
N THR A 29 18.12 9.57 15.39
CA THR A 29 19.08 9.16 16.43
C THR A 29 20.46 8.71 15.90
N GLY A 30 20.60 8.65 14.58
CA GLY A 30 21.85 8.27 13.92
C GLY A 30 22.09 6.76 13.84
N LYS A 31 21.03 5.94 13.91
CA LYS A 31 21.04 4.45 13.84
C LYS A 31 21.97 3.88 12.75
N THR A 32 21.89 4.39 11.53
CA THR A 32 22.71 3.93 10.41
C THR A 32 24.20 4.17 10.64
N GLY A 33 24.57 5.27 11.31
CA GLY A 33 25.98 5.49 11.63
C GLY A 33 26.48 4.61 12.76
N VAL A 34 25.65 4.31 13.77
CA VAL A 34 26.00 3.31 14.79
C VAL A 34 26.26 1.95 14.13
N MET A 35 25.45 1.56 13.16
CA MET A 35 25.65 0.33 12.38
C MET A 35 26.95 0.35 11.57
N VAL A 36 27.27 1.47 10.90
CA VAL A 36 28.53 1.65 10.16
C VAL A 36 29.73 1.57 11.10
N ASP A 37 29.72 2.31 12.21
CA ASP A 37 30.81 2.37 13.18
C ASP A 37 31.02 1.02 13.85
N ARG A 38 29.93 0.31 14.16
CA ARG A 38 29.97 -1.06 14.70
C ARG A 38 30.58 -2.03 13.68
N TYR A 39 30.15 -2.00 12.42
CA TYR A 39 30.73 -2.83 11.36
C TYR A 39 32.23 -2.58 11.22
N CYS A 40 32.63 -1.31 11.10
CA CYS A 40 34.03 -0.90 10.98
C CYS A 40 34.86 -1.31 12.21
N ARG A 41 34.31 -1.21 13.43
CA ARG A 41 34.96 -1.70 14.65
C ARG A 41 35.17 -3.21 14.62
N LEU A 42 34.16 -3.99 14.20
CA LEU A 42 34.27 -5.45 14.14
C LEU A 42 35.41 -5.88 13.20
N VAL A 43 35.51 -5.27 12.02
CA VAL A 43 36.52 -5.66 11.02
C VAL A 43 37.91 -5.10 11.29
N CYS A 44 38.01 -3.86 11.81
CA CYS A 44 39.30 -3.19 12.04
C CYS A 44 39.88 -3.45 13.43
N ASP A 45 39.04 -3.43 14.47
CA ASP A 45 39.50 -3.36 15.86
C ASP A 45 39.40 -4.73 16.55
N VAL A 46 38.29 -5.45 16.34
CA VAL A 46 38.09 -6.82 16.87
C VAL A 46 38.76 -7.87 15.98
N GLY A 47 38.82 -7.59 14.68
CA GLY A 47 39.47 -8.44 13.70
C GLY A 47 38.59 -9.55 13.12
N VAL A 48 37.27 -9.35 13.10
CA VAL A 48 36.32 -10.22 12.42
C VAL A 48 36.52 -10.14 10.90
N ALA A 49 36.46 -11.27 10.21
CA ALA A 49 36.52 -11.28 8.75
C ALA A 49 35.23 -10.64 8.18
N PRO A 50 35.30 -9.76 7.16
CA PRO A 50 34.12 -9.13 6.56
C PRO A 50 33.06 -10.15 6.07
N ASP A 51 33.53 -11.31 5.63
CA ASP A 51 32.71 -12.42 5.16
C ASP A 51 31.98 -13.20 6.27
N ALA A 52 32.41 -13.02 7.52
CA ALA A 52 31.80 -13.61 8.71
C ALA A 52 30.72 -12.70 9.33
N ILE A 53 30.40 -11.57 8.69
CA ILE A 53 29.37 -10.60 9.11
C ILE A 53 28.28 -10.56 8.03
N LEU A 54 27.05 -10.86 8.45
CA LEU A 54 25.86 -10.71 7.61
C LEU A 54 25.08 -9.47 8.05
N ALA A 55 24.91 -8.51 7.14
CA ALA A 55 24.16 -7.29 7.40
C ALA A 55 22.93 -7.20 6.49
N PHE A 56 21.75 -7.28 7.11
CA PHE A 56 20.45 -7.14 6.47
C PHE A 56 19.92 -5.71 6.53
N THR A 57 19.39 -5.24 5.40
CA THR A 57 18.63 -4.00 5.29
C THR A 57 17.29 -4.25 4.61
N PHE A 58 16.31 -3.36 4.82
CA PHE A 58 14.96 -3.52 4.24
C PHE A 58 14.92 -3.35 2.71
N THR A 59 15.70 -2.43 2.14
CA THR A 59 15.72 -2.15 0.69
C THR A 59 17.12 -2.29 0.09
N ASP A 60 17.20 -2.54 -1.23
CA ASP A 60 18.47 -2.60 -1.95
C ASP A 60 19.18 -1.23 -1.95
N LYS A 61 18.42 -0.12 -1.91
CA LYS A 61 18.96 1.23 -1.75
C LYS A 61 19.62 1.39 -0.39
N ALA A 62 18.97 0.97 0.70
CA ALA A 62 19.56 1.00 2.03
C ALA A 62 20.82 0.11 2.12
N ALA A 63 20.82 -1.07 1.47
CA ALA A 63 21.99 -1.94 1.38
C ALA A 63 23.16 -1.23 0.67
N ALA A 64 22.88 -0.58 -0.46
CA ALA A 64 23.86 0.15 -1.25
C ALA A 64 24.42 1.35 -0.47
N GLU A 65 23.55 2.11 0.19
CA GLU A 65 23.92 3.25 1.02
C GLU A 65 24.76 2.82 2.24
N LEU A 66 24.36 1.77 2.95
CA LEU A 66 25.13 1.21 4.06
C LEU A 66 26.53 0.78 3.59
N ARG A 67 26.62 0.08 2.45
CA ARG A 67 27.91 -0.31 1.84
C ARG A 67 28.77 0.90 1.49
N GLN A 68 28.17 1.95 0.93
CA GLN A 68 28.89 3.19 0.58
C GLN A 68 29.41 3.90 1.82
N ARG A 69 28.60 4.00 2.88
CA ARG A 69 29.00 4.61 4.16
C ARG A 69 30.12 3.81 4.85
N ILE A 70 30.03 2.48 4.87
CA ILE A 70 31.12 1.61 5.37
C ILE A 70 32.41 1.83 4.58
N ARG A 71 32.33 1.88 3.24
CA ARG A 71 33.50 2.16 2.39
C ARG A 71 34.14 3.52 2.70
N ALA A 72 33.33 4.56 2.86
CA ALA A 72 33.81 5.89 3.18
C ALA A 72 34.53 5.93 4.54
N GLU A 73 33.96 5.28 5.56
CA GLU A 73 34.56 5.21 6.89
C GLU A 73 35.84 4.36 6.91
N LEU A 74 35.88 3.22 6.20
CA LEU A 74 37.09 2.43 6.03
C LEU A 74 38.21 3.21 5.32
N ALA A 75 37.88 3.95 4.25
CA ALA A 75 38.82 4.80 3.55
C ALA A 75 39.41 5.88 4.47
N ARG A 76 38.56 6.55 5.26
CA ARG A 76 38.99 7.53 6.26
C ARG A 76 39.95 6.92 7.29
N ARG A 77 39.64 5.73 7.83
CA ARG A 77 40.52 5.02 8.77
C ARG A 77 41.83 4.58 8.12
N ALA A 78 41.80 4.18 6.86
CA ALA A 78 43.00 3.82 6.09
C ALA A 78 43.91 5.04 5.88
N GLU A 79 43.34 6.19 5.50
CA GLU A 79 44.06 7.47 5.39
C GLU A 79 44.64 7.92 6.74
N ALA A 80 43.94 7.64 7.85
CA ALA A 80 44.43 7.85 9.21
C ALA A 80 45.49 6.83 9.68
N GLY A 81 45.90 5.88 8.82
CA GLY A 81 47.01 4.94 9.08
C GLY A 81 46.61 3.52 9.49
N SER A 82 45.33 3.15 9.41
CA SER A 82 44.90 1.76 9.69
C SER A 82 45.18 0.84 8.51
N GLU A 83 46.25 0.03 8.60
CA GLU A 83 46.57 -1.00 7.59
C GLU A 83 45.43 -2.01 7.39
N ARG A 84 44.74 -2.37 8.48
CA ARG A 84 43.62 -3.31 8.43
C ARG A 84 42.42 -2.72 7.71
N ALA A 85 42.13 -1.43 7.90
CA ALA A 85 41.08 -0.75 7.15
C ALA A 85 41.39 -0.72 5.64
N ALA A 86 42.66 -0.48 5.27
CA ALA A 86 43.10 -0.51 3.87
C ALA A 86 42.92 -1.89 3.24
N ALA A 87 43.26 -2.96 3.96
CA ALA A 87 43.07 -4.34 3.50
C ALA A 87 41.58 -4.69 3.32
N VAL A 88 40.74 -4.38 4.31
CA VAL A 88 39.29 -4.65 4.25
C VAL A 88 38.61 -3.85 3.14
N LEU A 89 39.02 -2.61 2.91
CA LEU A 89 38.48 -1.75 1.85
C LEU A 89 38.64 -2.38 0.45
N ALA A 90 39.72 -3.14 0.22
CA ALA A 90 39.95 -3.85 -1.04
C ALA A 90 39.01 -5.05 -1.23
N GLU A 91 38.61 -5.72 -0.15
CA GLU A 91 37.81 -6.96 -0.18
C GLU A 91 36.30 -6.75 0.04
N ILE A 92 35.89 -5.55 0.49
CA ILE A 92 34.51 -5.22 0.88
C ILE A 92 33.46 -5.44 -0.23
N GLY A 93 33.88 -5.54 -1.49
CA GLY A 93 33.00 -5.84 -2.62
C GLY A 93 32.27 -7.19 -2.48
N GLY A 94 32.87 -8.16 -1.78
CA GLY A 94 32.28 -9.48 -1.52
C GLY A 94 31.45 -9.56 -0.23
N ALA A 95 31.37 -8.50 0.58
CA ALA A 95 30.73 -8.56 1.89
C ALA A 95 29.20 -8.79 1.79
N TRP A 96 28.66 -9.50 2.79
CA TRP A 96 27.24 -9.83 2.89
C TRP A 96 26.40 -8.66 3.44
N ILE A 97 26.41 -7.54 2.72
CA ILE A 97 25.56 -6.37 2.98
C ILE A 97 24.43 -6.37 1.95
N THR A 98 23.22 -6.78 2.33
CA THR A 98 22.17 -7.14 1.36
C THR A 98 20.77 -7.06 1.96
N THR A 99 19.75 -7.14 1.12
CA THR A 99 18.38 -7.43 1.57
C THR A 99 18.24 -8.93 1.87
N ILE A 100 17.21 -9.32 2.64
CA ILE A 100 16.92 -10.74 2.89
C ILE A 100 16.64 -11.46 1.55
N HIS A 101 15.90 -10.83 0.63
CA HIS A 101 15.67 -11.36 -0.72
C HIS A 101 16.99 -11.54 -1.50
N GLY A 102 17.88 -10.54 -1.47
CA GLY A 102 19.19 -10.62 -2.13
C GLY A 102 20.10 -11.71 -1.55
N PHE A 103 19.97 -12.03 -0.26
CA PHE A 103 20.60 -13.21 0.34
C PHE A 103 19.97 -14.50 -0.16
N CYS A 104 18.64 -14.64 -0.09
CA CYS A 104 17.91 -15.84 -0.50
C CYS A 104 18.21 -16.19 -1.96
N ASN A 105 18.20 -15.20 -2.86
CA ASN A 105 18.53 -15.39 -4.27
C ASN A 105 19.97 -15.92 -4.45
N ARG A 106 20.96 -15.36 -3.75
CA ARG A 106 22.35 -15.84 -3.81
C ARG A 106 22.51 -17.25 -3.25
N LEU A 107 21.82 -17.57 -2.16
CA LEU A 107 21.80 -18.89 -1.55
C LEU A 107 21.23 -19.93 -2.52
N LEU A 108 20.06 -19.66 -3.11
CA LEU A 108 19.39 -20.55 -4.04
C LEU A 108 20.19 -20.73 -5.34
N ALA A 109 20.79 -19.65 -5.87
CA ALA A 109 21.67 -19.72 -7.03
C ALA A 109 22.94 -20.55 -6.78
N ALA A 110 23.44 -20.59 -5.54
CA ALA A 110 24.58 -21.43 -5.17
C ALA A 110 24.19 -22.92 -5.00
N HIS A 111 22.91 -23.21 -4.74
CA HIS A 111 22.42 -24.54 -4.39
C HIS A 111 21.09 -24.93 -5.11
N PRO A 112 20.92 -24.71 -6.42
CA PRO A 112 19.61 -24.85 -7.08
C PRO A 112 19.08 -26.29 -7.03
N VAL A 113 19.96 -27.27 -7.26
CA VAL A 113 19.62 -28.70 -7.22
C VAL A 113 19.19 -29.13 -5.80
N ALA A 114 19.85 -28.62 -4.77
CA ALA A 114 19.48 -28.93 -3.39
C ALA A 114 18.18 -28.22 -2.96
N ALA A 115 17.89 -27.06 -3.55
CA ALA A 115 16.62 -26.36 -3.35
C ALA A 115 15.46 -26.95 -4.17
N GLY A 116 15.73 -27.89 -5.10
CA GLY A 116 14.70 -28.48 -5.95
C GLY A 116 14.21 -27.57 -7.06
N ILE A 117 15.01 -26.60 -7.48
CA ILE A 117 14.67 -25.62 -8.52
C ILE A 117 15.58 -25.75 -9.74
N ASP A 118 15.12 -25.21 -10.87
CA ASP A 118 15.90 -25.14 -12.11
C ASP A 118 17.21 -24.36 -11.88
N PRO A 119 18.39 -24.85 -12.31
CA PRO A 119 19.65 -24.09 -12.20
C PRO A 119 19.65 -22.74 -12.92
N GLY A 120 18.82 -22.57 -13.93
CA GLY A 120 18.56 -21.32 -14.64
C GLY A 120 17.33 -20.58 -14.14
N PHE A 121 16.89 -20.82 -12.90
CA PHE A 121 15.69 -20.16 -12.38
C PHE A 121 15.78 -18.64 -12.46
N ARG A 122 14.63 -18.01 -12.56
CA ARG A 122 14.47 -16.55 -12.50
C ARG A 122 13.47 -16.17 -11.42
N VAL A 123 13.68 -15.00 -10.83
CA VAL A 123 12.69 -14.40 -9.94
C VAL A 123 11.63 -13.72 -10.80
N LEU A 124 10.38 -14.15 -10.66
CA LEU A 124 9.23 -13.55 -11.33
C LEU A 124 8.96 -12.17 -10.72
N ASP A 125 8.78 -11.17 -11.57
CA ASP A 125 8.30 -9.88 -11.10
C ASP A 125 6.82 -9.93 -10.67
N ALA A 126 6.33 -8.91 -9.98
CA ALA A 126 4.94 -8.88 -9.48
C ALA A 126 3.89 -9.05 -10.61
N PRO A 127 4.03 -8.40 -11.79
CA PRO A 127 3.20 -8.68 -12.96
C PRO A 127 3.20 -10.13 -13.42
N GLU A 128 4.38 -10.75 -13.57
CA GLU A 128 4.53 -12.14 -13.99
C GLU A 128 3.89 -13.11 -12.98
N SER A 129 4.14 -12.90 -11.69
CA SER A 129 3.54 -13.70 -10.61
C SER A 129 2.02 -13.55 -10.55
N THR A 130 1.49 -12.33 -10.66
CA THR A 130 0.05 -12.06 -10.69
C THR A 130 -0.64 -12.78 -11.85
N ARG A 131 -0.01 -12.78 -13.03
CA ARG A 131 -0.52 -13.49 -14.19
C ARG A 131 -0.52 -15.00 -13.98
N ALA A 132 0.60 -15.56 -13.52
CA ALA A 132 0.68 -16.98 -13.20
C ALA A 132 -0.40 -17.39 -12.17
N GLY A 133 -0.70 -16.52 -11.21
CA GLY A 133 -1.82 -16.69 -10.28
C GLY A 133 -3.19 -16.67 -10.96
N ARG A 134 -3.45 -15.77 -11.92
CA ARG A 134 -4.71 -15.77 -12.68
C ARG A 134 -4.90 -17.06 -13.47
N GLU A 135 -3.88 -17.47 -14.23
CA GLU A 135 -3.87 -18.73 -14.99
C GLU A 135 -4.12 -19.94 -14.07
N ALA A 136 -3.43 -19.97 -12.92
CA ALA A 136 -3.59 -21.04 -11.94
C ALA A 136 -4.98 -21.08 -11.32
N PHE A 137 -5.59 -19.92 -11.08
CA PHE A 137 -6.95 -19.84 -10.56
C PHE A 137 -7.97 -20.36 -11.58
N ASP A 138 -7.85 -19.96 -12.84
CA ASP A 138 -8.75 -20.42 -13.90
C ASP A 138 -8.66 -21.94 -14.10
N ASP A 139 -7.43 -22.47 -14.10
CA ASP A 139 -7.15 -23.91 -14.15
C ASP A 139 -7.71 -24.66 -12.93
N ALA A 140 -7.53 -24.12 -11.73
CA ALA A 140 -8.02 -24.71 -10.48
C ALA A 140 -9.55 -24.68 -10.41
N LEU A 141 -10.18 -23.60 -10.88
CA LEU A 141 -11.62 -23.47 -10.94
C LEU A 141 -12.24 -24.47 -11.93
N ALA A 142 -11.61 -24.65 -13.10
CA ALA A 142 -12.06 -25.63 -14.09
C ALA A 142 -12.00 -27.06 -13.51
N GLU A 143 -10.93 -27.40 -12.79
CA GLU A 143 -10.80 -28.69 -12.11
C GLU A 143 -11.81 -28.83 -10.96
N PHE A 144 -12.00 -27.78 -10.17
CA PHE A 144 -12.97 -27.74 -9.08
C PHE A 144 -14.40 -28.02 -9.55
N LEU A 145 -14.77 -27.54 -10.74
CA LEU A 145 -16.09 -27.72 -11.35
C LEU A 145 -16.24 -29.01 -12.18
N ALA A 146 -15.15 -29.71 -12.50
CA ALA A 146 -15.17 -30.87 -13.41
C ALA A 146 -16.05 -32.04 -12.93
N GLY A 147 -16.36 -32.10 -11.62
CA GLY A 147 -17.21 -33.14 -11.02
C GLY A 147 -18.72 -32.97 -11.25
N GLY A 148 -19.19 -31.80 -11.73
CA GLY A 148 -20.62 -31.52 -11.91
C GLY A 148 -21.44 -31.53 -10.61
N GLU A 149 -20.78 -31.26 -9.47
CA GLU A 149 -21.42 -31.15 -8.16
C GLU A 149 -22.18 -29.82 -8.06
N SER A 150 -23.52 -29.86 -8.03
CA SER A 150 -24.39 -28.66 -7.97
C SER A 150 -24.00 -27.71 -6.82
N GLU A 151 -23.59 -28.25 -5.68
CA GLU A 151 -23.19 -27.47 -4.50
C GLU A 151 -21.95 -26.60 -4.75
N ARG A 152 -21.03 -27.06 -5.60
CA ARG A 152 -19.84 -26.29 -6.01
C ARG A 152 -20.22 -25.16 -6.97
N GLU A 153 -21.10 -25.45 -7.93
CA GLU A 153 -21.63 -24.44 -8.86
C GLU A 153 -22.38 -23.33 -8.11
N GLU A 154 -23.20 -23.70 -7.13
CA GLU A 154 -23.90 -22.75 -6.26
C GLU A 154 -22.92 -21.88 -5.45
N THR A 155 -21.84 -22.45 -4.93
CA THR A 155 -20.79 -21.70 -4.24
C THR A 155 -20.12 -20.68 -5.16
N VAL A 156 -19.78 -21.09 -6.39
CA VAL A 156 -19.20 -20.20 -7.40
C VAL A 156 -20.16 -19.08 -7.79
N ALA A 157 -21.44 -19.42 -7.99
CA ALA A 157 -22.46 -18.43 -8.31
C ALA A 157 -22.71 -17.42 -7.18
N ALA A 158 -22.65 -17.87 -5.92
CA ALA A 158 -22.89 -17.03 -4.75
C ALA A 158 -21.74 -16.04 -4.48
N PHE A 159 -20.49 -16.48 -4.63
CA PHE A 159 -19.30 -15.66 -4.36
C PHE A 159 -18.80 -14.86 -5.55
N ASP A 160 -19.26 -15.19 -6.75
CA ASP A 160 -18.75 -14.70 -8.04
C ASP A 160 -17.26 -15.04 -8.30
N LEU A 161 -16.83 -14.93 -9.56
CA LEU A 161 -15.47 -15.32 -9.97
C LEU A 161 -14.40 -14.41 -9.39
N ASP A 162 -14.67 -13.11 -9.32
CA ASP A 162 -13.69 -12.12 -8.85
C ASP A 162 -13.54 -12.19 -7.33
N GLY A 163 -14.63 -12.41 -6.61
CA GLY A 163 -14.68 -12.64 -5.17
C GLY A 163 -13.95 -13.92 -4.77
N LEU A 164 -14.19 -15.03 -5.46
CA LEU A 164 -13.45 -16.27 -5.23
C LEU A 164 -11.96 -16.11 -5.50
N ARG A 165 -11.58 -15.50 -6.63
CA ARG A 165 -10.18 -15.27 -6.96
C ARG A 165 -9.50 -14.43 -5.89
N ALA A 166 -10.13 -13.35 -5.44
CA ALA A 166 -9.60 -12.49 -4.39
C ALA A 166 -9.42 -13.21 -3.04
N ILE A 167 -10.36 -14.09 -2.66
CA ILE A 167 -10.22 -14.94 -1.47
C ILE A 167 -9.01 -15.86 -1.62
N VAL A 168 -8.98 -16.65 -2.69
CA VAL A 168 -7.99 -17.72 -2.87
C VAL A 168 -6.58 -17.15 -2.97
N THR A 169 -6.36 -16.14 -3.82
CA THR A 169 -5.03 -15.54 -3.98
C THR A 169 -4.59 -14.77 -2.73
N GLY A 170 -5.50 -14.05 -2.08
CA GLY A 170 -5.21 -13.28 -0.87
C GLY A 170 -4.85 -14.17 0.33
N VAL A 171 -5.63 -15.23 0.57
CA VAL A 171 -5.37 -16.20 1.63
C VAL A 171 -4.09 -16.99 1.37
N HIS A 172 -3.88 -17.40 0.12
CA HIS A 172 -2.65 -18.08 -0.28
C HIS A 172 -1.40 -17.23 -0.01
N ALA A 173 -1.42 -15.95 -0.41
CA ALA A 173 -0.33 -15.01 -0.15
C ALA A 173 -0.10 -14.78 1.36
N GLU A 174 -1.17 -14.59 2.13
CA GLU A 174 -1.09 -14.38 3.58
C GLU A 174 -0.52 -15.60 4.32
N LEU A 175 -0.86 -16.83 3.94
CA LEU A 175 -0.30 -18.04 4.54
C LEU A 175 1.18 -18.21 4.16
N ARG A 176 1.53 -17.97 2.89
CA ARG A 176 2.93 -18.05 2.41
C ARG A 176 3.85 -17.03 3.08
N SER A 177 3.36 -15.81 3.34
CA SER A 177 4.15 -14.79 4.06
C SER A 177 4.48 -15.18 5.51
N ARG A 178 3.70 -16.11 6.09
CA ARG A 178 3.96 -16.71 7.42
C ARG A 178 4.94 -17.88 7.36
N GLY A 179 5.35 -18.29 6.16
CA GLY A 179 6.25 -19.41 5.92
C GLY A 179 5.55 -20.75 5.67
N GLU A 180 4.23 -20.76 5.46
CA GLU A 180 3.48 -21.95 5.06
C GLU A 180 3.72 -22.23 3.58
N ALA A 181 4.53 -23.25 3.32
CA ALA A 181 4.91 -23.61 1.96
C ALA A 181 3.86 -24.44 1.22
N GLU A 182 2.95 -25.08 1.97
CA GLU A 182 1.76 -25.75 1.45
C GLU A 182 0.54 -25.13 2.14
N PRO A 183 0.05 -23.97 1.66
CA PRO A 183 -1.03 -23.24 2.30
C PRO A 183 -2.29 -24.08 2.44
N ARG A 184 -2.80 -24.20 3.67
CA ARG A 184 -4.09 -24.83 3.97
C ARG A 184 -4.94 -23.91 4.83
N LEU A 185 -6.24 -23.95 4.60
CA LEU A 185 -7.17 -23.24 5.47
C LEU A 185 -7.11 -23.83 6.89
N PRO A 186 -7.07 -22.98 7.94
CA PRO A 186 -7.10 -23.45 9.32
C PRO A 186 -8.42 -24.14 9.64
N ASP A 187 -8.42 -25.05 10.62
CA ASP A 187 -9.67 -25.65 11.09
C ASP A 187 -10.57 -24.57 11.71
N PRO A 188 -11.83 -24.42 11.25
CA PRO A 188 -12.74 -23.45 11.84
C PRO A 188 -13.23 -23.93 13.21
N PRO A 189 -13.74 -23.01 14.06
CA PRO A 189 -14.41 -23.39 15.30
C PRO A 189 -15.57 -24.37 15.06
N VAL A 190 -15.74 -25.35 15.94
CA VAL A 190 -16.86 -26.29 15.88
C VAL A 190 -18.16 -25.55 16.20
N ALA A 191 -19.13 -25.61 15.29
CA ALA A 191 -20.43 -24.98 15.47
C ALA A 191 -21.35 -25.82 16.40
N ASP A 192 -21.97 -25.16 17.38
CA ASP A 192 -23.06 -25.73 18.20
C ASP A 192 -24.33 -24.87 18.02
N PRO A 193 -25.12 -25.11 16.96
CA PRO A 193 -26.34 -24.37 16.70
C PRO A 193 -27.39 -24.59 17.80
N GLU A 194 -27.46 -25.78 18.40
CA GLU A 194 -28.45 -26.09 19.44
C GLU A 194 -28.22 -25.25 20.70
N ALA A 195 -26.97 -25.07 21.12
CA ALA A 195 -26.64 -24.17 22.22
C ALA A 195 -27.04 -22.73 21.89
N ALA A 196 -26.77 -22.26 20.67
CA ALA A 196 -27.15 -20.92 20.25
C ALA A 196 -28.68 -20.72 20.23
N TYR A 197 -29.45 -21.72 19.80
CA TYR A 197 -30.91 -21.67 19.84
C TYR A 197 -31.45 -21.58 21.27
N ARG A 198 -30.87 -22.34 22.21
CA ARG A 198 -31.24 -22.25 23.63
C ARG A 198 -30.95 -20.87 24.22
N LEU A 199 -29.81 -20.27 23.89
CA LEU A 199 -29.46 -18.92 24.32
C LEU A 199 -30.40 -17.86 23.73
N ALA A 200 -30.74 -17.97 22.45
CA ALA A 200 -31.68 -17.07 21.80
C ALA A 200 -33.10 -17.19 22.36
N ALA A 201 -33.56 -18.40 22.65
CA ALA A 201 -34.83 -18.62 23.34
C ALA A 201 -34.83 -18.00 24.75
N GLY A 202 -33.76 -18.20 25.53
CA GLY A 202 -33.61 -17.61 26.85
C GLY A 202 -33.60 -16.07 26.82
N ALA A 203 -32.83 -15.47 25.92
CA ALA A 203 -32.80 -14.02 25.73
C ALA A 203 -34.16 -13.45 25.30
N ALA A 204 -34.92 -14.19 24.49
CA ALA A 204 -36.29 -13.81 24.13
C ALA A 204 -37.23 -13.84 25.35
N GLU A 205 -37.13 -14.85 26.23
CA GLU A 205 -37.92 -14.92 27.47
C GLU A 205 -37.64 -13.74 28.40
N GLU A 206 -36.37 -13.41 28.61
CA GLU A 206 -35.95 -12.28 29.45
C GLU A 206 -36.47 -10.94 28.91
N VAL A 207 -36.29 -10.70 27.61
CA VAL A 207 -36.78 -9.47 26.96
C VAL A 207 -38.31 -9.38 27.05
N LEU A 208 -39.05 -10.48 26.85
CA LEU A 208 -40.51 -10.48 26.97
C LEU A 208 -41.00 -10.24 28.39
N ALA A 209 -40.22 -10.61 29.42
CA ALA A 209 -40.57 -10.36 30.81
C ALA A 209 -40.51 -8.87 31.17
N GLU A 210 -39.64 -8.10 30.51
CA GLU A 210 -39.49 -6.65 30.71
C GLU A 210 -40.43 -5.80 29.84
N MET A 211 -41.07 -6.40 28.83
CA MET A 211 -41.96 -5.71 27.90
C MET A 211 -43.41 -5.69 28.38
N LYS A 212 -44.10 -4.57 28.13
CA LYS A 212 -45.55 -4.47 28.35
C LYS A 212 -46.31 -5.36 27.35
N PRO A 213 -47.46 -5.95 27.73
CA PRO A 213 -48.25 -6.79 26.83
C PRO A 213 -48.71 -6.08 25.55
N GLU A 214 -48.89 -4.76 25.59
CA GLU A 214 -49.39 -3.95 24.46
C GLU A 214 -48.27 -3.41 23.55
N ASP A 215 -47.00 -3.72 23.81
CA ASP A 215 -45.89 -3.22 22.98
C ASP A 215 -45.89 -3.92 21.61
N PRO A 216 -46.04 -3.19 20.48
CA PRO A 216 -46.04 -3.78 19.14
C PRO A 216 -44.71 -4.47 18.78
N LYS A 217 -43.62 -4.18 19.48
CA LYS A 217 -42.31 -4.83 19.28
C LYS A 217 -42.22 -6.20 19.96
N ARG A 218 -43.25 -6.58 20.73
CA ARG A 218 -43.34 -7.87 21.43
C ARG A 218 -43.52 -9.03 20.45
N GLU A 219 -44.31 -8.84 19.39
CA GLU A 219 -44.63 -9.88 18.41
C GLU A 219 -43.37 -10.51 17.76
N PRO A 220 -42.38 -9.75 17.24
CA PRO A 220 -41.13 -10.34 16.74
C PRO A 220 -40.41 -11.24 17.75
N VAL A 221 -40.38 -10.84 19.03
CA VAL A 221 -39.70 -11.59 20.10
C VAL A 221 -40.48 -12.86 20.47
N GLU A 222 -41.82 -12.80 20.47
CA GLU A 222 -42.68 -13.97 20.67
C GLU A 222 -42.51 -14.99 19.54
N ARG A 223 -42.35 -14.56 18.28
CA ARG A 223 -42.05 -15.45 17.14
C ARG A 223 -40.72 -16.18 17.30
N VAL A 224 -39.68 -15.48 17.76
CA VAL A 224 -38.37 -16.09 18.08
C VAL A 224 -38.55 -17.18 19.14
N LEU A 225 -39.19 -16.85 20.26
CA LEU A 225 -39.40 -17.78 21.36
C LEU A 225 -40.21 -19.01 20.93
N ALA A 226 -41.31 -18.79 20.19
CA ALA A 226 -42.18 -19.86 19.71
C ALA A 226 -41.43 -20.84 18.80
N ARG A 227 -40.58 -20.36 17.89
CA ARG A 227 -39.83 -21.21 16.96
C ARG A 227 -38.68 -21.97 17.63
N LEU A 228 -37.96 -21.34 18.56
CA LEU A 228 -36.73 -21.89 19.13
C LEU A 228 -36.94 -22.74 20.39
N ARG A 229 -38.03 -22.54 21.14
CA ARG A 229 -38.27 -23.28 22.39
C ARG A 229 -38.72 -24.73 22.18
N ASN A 230 -39.52 -24.97 21.15
CA ASN A 230 -40.02 -26.31 20.78
C ASN A 230 -39.93 -26.48 19.26
N PRO A 231 -38.71 -26.67 18.73
CA PRO A 231 -38.48 -26.54 17.30
C PRO A 231 -39.14 -27.64 16.46
N GLY A 232 -39.46 -28.81 17.04
CA GLY A 232 -40.02 -29.97 16.31
C GLY A 232 -38.98 -30.61 15.38
N SER A 233 -38.50 -29.83 14.41
CA SER A 233 -37.31 -30.06 13.58
C SER A 233 -36.33 -28.88 13.71
N PRO A 234 -35.01 -29.10 13.52
CA PRO A 234 -34.02 -28.02 13.49
C PRO A 234 -34.46 -26.91 12.53
N PRO A 235 -34.38 -25.63 12.93
CA PRO A 235 -34.74 -24.52 12.06
C PRO A 235 -33.76 -24.40 10.89
N THR A 236 -34.29 -24.10 9.71
CA THR A 236 -33.46 -23.82 8.54
C THR A 236 -32.82 -22.44 8.66
N LEU A 237 -31.77 -22.19 7.88
CA LEU A 237 -31.12 -20.88 7.87
C LEU A 237 -32.09 -19.77 7.44
N ASP A 238 -32.95 -20.02 6.46
CA ASP A 238 -33.96 -19.05 6.00
C ASP A 238 -35.03 -18.77 7.07
N GLU A 239 -35.45 -19.80 7.81
CA GLU A 239 -36.37 -19.64 8.93
C GLU A 239 -35.75 -18.74 10.01
N LEU A 240 -34.49 -18.96 10.38
CA LEU A 240 -33.78 -18.12 11.35
C LEU A 240 -33.55 -16.70 10.83
N TYR A 241 -33.25 -16.56 9.54
CA TYR A 241 -33.03 -15.25 8.93
C TYR A 241 -34.32 -14.41 8.94
N ALA A 242 -35.49 -15.05 8.74
CA ALA A 242 -36.79 -14.40 8.85
C ALA A 242 -37.17 -14.00 10.29
N LEU A 243 -36.49 -14.55 11.31
CA LEU A 243 -36.68 -14.22 12.72
C LEU A 243 -35.82 -13.04 13.20
N ARG A 244 -34.97 -12.46 12.35
CA ARG A 244 -34.13 -11.31 12.72
C ARG A 244 -35.00 -10.13 13.19
N ILE A 245 -34.58 -9.53 14.29
CA ILE A 245 -35.26 -8.38 14.88
C ILE A 245 -34.67 -7.11 14.28
N GLU A 246 -35.43 -6.43 13.40
CA GLU A 246 -34.97 -5.20 12.72
C GLU A 246 -34.88 -3.98 13.65
N SER A 247 -35.59 -4.01 14.78
CA SER A 247 -35.64 -2.86 15.70
C SER A 247 -34.30 -2.62 16.41
N ARG A 248 -33.85 -1.37 16.41
CA ARG A 248 -32.62 -0.92 17.09
C ARG A 248 -32.81 -0.53 18.57
N ALA A 249 -33.96 -0.84 19.17
CA ALA A 249 -34.23 -0.49 20.57
C ALA A 249 -33.25 -1.20 21.52
N LYS A 250 -32.71 -0.47 22.52
CA LYS A 250 -31.72 -0.99 23.48
C LYS A 250 -32.22 -2.21 24.25
N LEU A 251 -33.50 -2.23 24.62
CA LEU A 251 -34.15 -3.35 25.30
C LEU A 251 -34.11 -4.66 24.50
N LEU A 252 -34.15 -4.58 23.17
CA LEU A 252 -34.18 -5.74 22.28
C LEU A 252 -32.78 -6.24 21.90
N ALA A 253 -31.72 -5.53 22.30
CA ALA A 253 -30.35 -5.87 21.92
C ALA A 253 -29.95 -7.30 22.30
N PRO A 254 -30.22 -7.81 23.53
CA PRO A 254 -29.82 -9.16 23.92
C PRO A 254 -30.46 -10.24 23.02
N CYS A 255 -31.77 -10.14 22.79
CA CYS A 255 -32.49 -11.09 21.94
C CYS A 255 -32.05 -10.99 20.47
N ARG A 256 -31.87 -9.77 19.94
CA ARG A 256 -31.37 -9.57 18.58
C ARG A 256 -29.99 -10.20 18.40
N GLU A 257 -29.04 -9.93 19.29
CA GLU A 257 -27.68 -10.48 19.24
C GLU A 257 -27.68 -12.01 19.35
N ALA A 258 -28.51 -12.58 20.22
CA ALA A 258 -28.62 -14.02 20.35
C ALA A 258 -29.24 -14.69 19.10
N VAL A 259 -30.21 -14.04 18.44
CA VAL A 259 -30.76 -14.52 17.15
C VAL A 259 -29.72 -14.44 16.04
N GLU A 260 -28.93 -13.37 15.96
CA GLU A 260 -27.82 -13.29 14.99
C GLU A 260 -26.77 -14.39 15.21
N ALA A 261 -26.45 -14.69 16.48
CA ALA A 261 -25.56 -15.80 16.82
C ALA A 261 -26.15 -17.15 16.40
N ALA A 262 -27.46 -17.38 16.61
CA ALA A 262 -28.17 -18.57 16.14
C ALA A 262 -28.15 -18.72 14.61
N VAL A 263 -28.38 -17.62 13.86
CA VAL A 263 -28.25 -17.59 12.39
C VAL A 263 -26.84 -17.99 11.97
N SER A 264 -25.83 -17.40 12.61
CA SER A 264 -24.41 -17.65 12.29
C SER A 264 -24.02 -19.10 12.57
N ARG A 265 -24.32 -19.65 13.75
CA ARG A 265 -24.01 -21.06 14.10
C ARG A 265 -24.77 -22.06 13.23
N CYS A 266 -26.01 -21.75 12.83
CA CYS A 266 -26.76 -22.57 11.89
C CYS A 266 -26.11 -22.58 10.50
N ALA A 267 -25.66 -21.41 10.03
CA ALA A 267 -24.96 -21.31 8.75
C ALA A 267 -23.63 -22.07 8.79
N GLU A 268 -22.84 -21.93 9.86
CA GLU A 268 -21.57 -22.66 10.05
C GLU A 268 -21.75 -24.18 10.01
N ALA A 269 -22.82 -24.70 10.63
CA ALA A 269 -23.13 -26.13 10.61
C ALA A 269 -23.69 -26.64 9.27
N GLY A 270 -24.09 -25.75 8.36
CA GLY A 270 -24.74 -26.06 7.09
C GLY A 270 -24.03 -25.42 5.89
N GLU A 271 -24.74 -24.55 5.16
CA GLU A 271 -24.26 -23.89 3.91
C GLU A 271 -22.88 -23.22 4.07
N GLY A 272 -22.63 -22.60 5.23
CA GLY A 272 -21.37 -21.91 5.53
C GLY A 272 -20.19 -22.87 5.72
N GLY A 273 -20.40 -23.98 6.42
CA GLY A 273 -19.38 -25.02 6.57
C GLY A 273 -19.05 -25.70 5.24
N LEU A 274 -20.06 -25.94 4.41
CA LEU A 274 -19.89 -26.48 3.06
C LEU A 274 -19.10 -25.53 2.16
N ALA A 275 -19.49 -24.25 2.11
CA ALA A 275 -18.76 -23.23 1.35
C ALA A 275 -17.31 -23.08 1.83
N TYR A 276 -17.06 -23.19 3.14
CA TYR A 276 -15.71 -23.18 3.70
C TYR A 276 -14.87 -24.36 3.21
N GLY A 277 -15.45 -25.57 3.21
CA GLY A 277 -14.81 -26.76 2.65
C GLY A 277 -14.49 -26.62 1.16
N HIS A 278 -15.40 -26.05 0.38
CA HIS A 278 -15.16 -25.75 -1.03
C HIS A 278 -13.99 -24.79 -1.25
N LEU A 279 -13.91 -23.73 -0.44
CA LEU A 279 -12.80 -22.79 -0.48
C LEU A 279 -11.46 -23.45 -0.11
N ALA A 280 -11.46 -24.40 0.84
CA ALA A 280 -10.26 -25.17 1.19
C ALA A 280 -9.77 -26.01 0.01
N VAL A 281 -10.68 -26.74 -0.66
CA VAL A 281 -10.34 -27.53 -1.85
C VAL A 281 -9.83 -26.65 -2.99
N LEU A 282 -10.50 -25.52 -3.25
CA LEU A 282 -10.09 -24.60 -4.30
C LEU A 282 -8.72 -23.96 -4.01
N LEU A 283 -8.41 -23.65 -2.75
CA LEU A 283 -7.09 -23.16 -2.33
C LEU A 283 -5.98 -24.19 -2.58
N GLU A 284 -6.22 -25.47 -2.25
CA GLU A 284 -5.27 -26.55 -2.49
C GLU A 284 -5.01 -26.76 -4.00
N LEU A 285 -6.08 -26.80 -4.80
CA LEU A 285 -5.98 -26.87 -6.26
C LEU A 285 -5.20 -25.67 -6.81
N PHE A 286 -5.55 -24.47 -6.38
CA PHE A 286 -4.86 -23.24 -6.78
C PHE A 286 -3.36 -23.30 -6.46
N SER A 287 -2.99 -23.72 -5.25
CA SER A 287 -1.60 -23.82 -4.84
C SER A 287 -0.81 -24.74 -5.78
N ALA A 288 -1.33 -25.92 -6.08
CA ALA A 288 -0.71 -26.86 -7.02
C ALA A 288 -0.60 -26.29 -8.44
N ARG A 289 -1.67 -25.64 -8.95
CA ARG A 289 -1.67 -25.02 -10.28
C ARG A 289 -0.71 -23.83 -10.37
N PHE A 290 -0.55 -23.08 -9.27
CA PHE A 290 0.34 -21.93 -9.22
C PHE A 290 1.81 -22.36 -9.21
N GLU A 291 2.17 -23.40 -8.46
CA GLU A 291 3.50 -24.00 -8.58
C GLU A 291 3.78 -24.48 -10.01
N ALA A 292 2.86 -25.22 -10.62
CA ALA A 292 3.03 -25.67 -12.01
C ALA A 292 3.16 -24.50 -13.01
N ALA A 293 2.41 -23.42 -12.82
CA ALA A 293 2.48 -22.22 -13.66
C ALA A 293 3.82 -21.49 -13.53
N LYS A 294 4.43 -21.51 -12.33
CA LYS A 294 5.77 -20.96 -12.07
C LYS A 294 6.87 -21.86 -12.64
N GLU A 295 6.78 -23.18 -12.45
CA GLU A 295 7.72 -24.17 -12.98
C GLU A 295 7.85 -24.11 -14.51
N ARG A 296 6.72 -23.97 -15.23
CA ARG A 296 6.71 -23.81 -16.70
C ARG A 296 7.54 -22.61 -17.18
N ARG A 297 7.78 -21.62 -16.31
CA ARG A 297 8.52 -20.39 -16.58
C ARG A 297 9.96 -20.44 -16.07
N ALA A 298 10.40 -21.58 -15.53
CA ALA A 298 11.59 -21.69 -14.68
C ALA A 298 11.60 -20.57 -13.61
N GLY A 299 10.42 -20.21 -13.13
CA GLY A 299 10.19 -19.04 -12.31
C GLY A 299 9.97 -19.40 -10.86
N ILE A 300 10.43 -18.55 -9.96
CA ILE A 300 10.02 -18.53 -8.56
C ILE A 300 9.60 -17.11 -8.20
N ASP A 301 8.59 -16.94 -7.36
CA ASP A 301 8.16 -15.62 -6.90
C ASP A 301 8.99 -15.13 -5.68
N PHE A 302 8.68 -13.93 -5.19
CA PHE A 302 9.40 -13.33 -4.06
C PHE A 302 9.19 -14.08 -2.73
N GLU A 303 8.03 -14.71 -2.53
CA GLU A 303 7.76 -15.54 -1.36
C GLU A 303 8.48 -16.90 -1.47
N ASP A 304 8.57 -17.48 -2.66
CA ASP A 304 9.29 -18.74 -2.92
C ASP A 304 10.76 -18.59 -2.58
N LEU A 305 11.37 -17.46 -2.97
CA LEU A 305 12.75 -17.14 -2.61
C LEU A 305 13.00 -17.34 -1.12
N GLN A 306 12.10 -16.83 -0.28
CA GLN A 306 12.24 -16.87 1.17
C GLN A 306 11.89 -18.27 1.73
N ILE A 307 10.80 -18.88 1.27
CA ILE A 307 10.34 -20.20 1.72
C ILE A 307 11.38 -21.29 1.38
N LEU A 308 11.85 -21.32 0.13
CA LEU A 308 12.84 -22.29 -0.34
C LEU A 308 14.19 -22.08 0.34
N ALA A 309 14.61 -20.83 0.54
CA ALA A 309 15.81 -20.52 1.31
C ALA A 309 15.72 -21.01 2.75
N ALA A 310 14.58 -20.81 3.43
CA ALA A 310 14.37 -21.26 4.80
C ALA A 310 14.45 -22.79 4.89
N ARG A 311 13.74 -23.49 4.00
CA ARG A 311 13.79 -24.96 3.88
C ARG A 311 15.20 -25.47 3.61
N LEU A 312 15.97 -24.79 2.75
CA LEU A 312 17.34 -25.18 2.43
C LEU A 312 18.28 -25.00 3.63
N LEU A 313 18.15 -23.90 4.39
CA LEU A 313 18.96 -23.63 5.57
C LEU A 313 18.63 -24.56 6.76
N GLU A 314 17.44 -25.14 6.79
CA GLU A 314 17.06 -26.13 7.79
C GLU A 314 17.72 -27.49 7.55
N ARG A 315 18.18 -27.76 6.32
CA ARG A 315 18.95 -28.97 6.00
C ARG A 315 20.35 -28.87 6.60
N ALA A 316 20.75 -29.90 7.34
CA ALA A 316 22.02 -29.89 8.06
C ALA A 316 23.24 -29.66 7.16
N GLU A 317 23.26 -30.21 5.93
CA GLU A 317 24.44 -30.11 5.06
C GLU A 317 24.72 -28.67 4.59
N VAL A 318 23.66 -27.90 4.34
CA VAL A 318 23.76 -26.52 3.85
C VAL A 318 23.71 -25.54 5.03
N GLY A 319 22.72 -25.69 5.90
CA GLY A 319 22.52 -24.83 7.07
C GLY A 319 23.75 -24.70 7.96
N GLU A 320 24.46 -25.80 8.23
CA GLU A 320 25.62 -25.77 9.10
C GLU A 320 26.80 -24.99 8.51
N ALA A 321 26.97 -25.03 7.18
CA ALA A 321 27.99 -24.26 6.50
C ALA A 321 27.74 -22.74 6.62
N TYR A 322 26.48 -22.30 6.51
CA TYR A 322 26.12 -20.90 6.67
C TYR A 322 26.12 -20.45 8.13
N ARG A 323 25.60 -21.26 9.06
CA ARG A 323 25.67 -20.98 10.51
C ARG A 323 27.11 -20.88 11.03
N SER A 324 28.01 -21.71 10.51
CA SER A 324 29.44 -21.68 10.86
C SER A 324 30.17 -20.50 10.22
N ARG A 325 29.68 -19.99 9.08
CA ARG A 325 30.26 -18.85 8.38
C ARG A 325 30.03 -17.55 9.15
N PHE A 326 28.81 -17.33 9.62
CA PHE A 326 28.43 -16.06 10.22
C PHE A 326 28.64 -16.05 11.74
N SER A 327 29.52 -15.17 12.18
CA SER A 327 29.74 -14.88 13.60
C SER A 327 28.89 -13.72 14.11
N HIS A 328 28.44 -12.84 13.20
CA HIS A 328 27.63 -11.67 13.53
C HIS A 328 26.51 -11.49 12.50
N LEU A 329 25.29 -11.30 12.99
CA LEU A 329 24.14 -10.92 12.19
C LEU A 329 23.69 -9.52 12.63
N LEU A 330 23.69 -8.58 11.69
CA LEU A 330 23.25 -7.21 11.89
C LEU A 330 21.96 -6.99 11.08
N VAL A 331 20.86 -6.63 11.71
CA VAL A 331 19.56 -6.44 11.04
C VAL A 331 19.08 -5.02 11.29
N ASP A 332 19.03 -4.21 10.24
CA ASP A 332 18.45 -2.87 10.28
C ASP A 332 16.95 -2.90 9.94
N GLU A 333 16.21 -1.90 10.42
CA GLU A 333 14.75 -1.76 10.24
C GLU A 333 13.97 -3.02 10.67
N PHE A 334 14.37 -3.64 11.79
CA PHE A 334 13.81 -4.92 12.24
C PHE A 334 12.29 -4.87 12.46
N GLN A 335 11.71 -3.70 12.72
CA GLN A 335 10.26 -3.53 12.84
C GLN A 335 9.46 -3.90 11.58
N ASP A 336 10.09 -3.89 10.40
CA ASP A 336 9.43 -4.22 9.13
C ASP A 336 9.60 -5.70 8.75
N THR A 337 10.09 -6.53 9.68
CA THR A 337 10.32 -7.96 9.48
C THR A 337 9.02 -8.76 9.66
N ASN A 338 8.88 -9.86 8.91
CA ASN A 338 7.79 -10.82 9.10
C ASN A 338 8.27 -12.13 9.76
N ARG A 339 7.36 -13.09 9.97
CA ARG A 339 7.69 -14.36 10.65
C ARG A 339 8.63 -15.25 9.85
N LEU A 340 8.44 -15.32 8.54
CA LEU A 340 9.30 -16.09 7.65
C LEU A 340 10.73 -15.55 7.65
N GLN A 341 10.88 -14.22 7.64
CA GLN A 341 12.17 -13.54 7.73
C GLN A 341 12.85 -13.75 9.09
N LEU A 342 12.10 -13.72 10.20
CA LEU A 342 12.65 -14.10 11.51
C LEU A 342 13.15 -15.56 11.48
N ARG A 343 12.36 -16.50 10.92
CA ARG A 343 12.78 -17.90 10.77
C ARG A 343 14.06 -18.04 9.95
N LEU A 344 14.23 -17.24 8.89
CA LEU A 344 15.48 -17.19 8.11
C LEU A 344 16.66 -16.69 8.95
N ILE A 345 16.48 -15.59 9.69
CA ILE A 345 17.51 -15.02 10.57
C ILE A 345 17.95 -16.05 11.62
N GLU A 346 17.00 -16.72 12.28
CA GLU A 346 17.29 -17.76 13.26
C GLU A 346 17.95 -19.00 12.64
N ALA A 347 17.55 -19.41 11.42
CA ALA A 347 18.18 -20.54 10.73
C ALA A 347 19.65 -20.28 10.36
N LEU A 348 20.01 -19.02 10.12
CA LEU A 348 21.37 -18.54 9.84
C LEU A 348 22.22 -18.35 11.10
N ARG A 349 21.56 -18.31 12.26
CA ARG A 349 22.22 -18.01 13.52
C ARG A 349 22.92 -19.24 14.08
N GLY A 350 24.25 -19.20 14.12
CA GLY A 350 25.05 -20.19 14.84
C GLY A 350 24.95 -20.03 16.37
N PRO A 351 25.32 -21.06 17.16
CA PRO A 351 25.19 -21.05 18.62
C PRO A 351 26.04 -19.99 19.34
N ARG A 352 27.05 -19.44 18.67
CA ARG A 352 27.89 -18.34 19.17
C ARG A 352 27.75 -17.06 18.36
N ALA A 353 26.80 -17.02 17.42
CA ALA A 353 26.62 -15.85 16.58
C ALA A 353 25.89 -14.75 17.37
N GLU A 354 26.44 -13.54 17.31
CA GLU A 354 25.84 -12.36 17.92
C GLU A 354 24.76 -11.81 16.99
N LEU A 355 23.53 -11.66 17.51
CA LEU A 355 22.45 -11.00 16.78
C LEU A 355 22.28 -9.57 17.29
N VAL A 356 22.40 -8.61 16.37
CA VAL A 356 22.16 -7.19 16.63
C VAL A 356 21.03 -6.73 15.73
N VAL A 357 19.89 -6.42 16.33
CA VAL A 357 18.74 -5.88 15.62
C VAL A 357 18.57 -4.40 15.98
N VAL A 358 18.27 -3.58 14.98
CA VAL A 358 18.04 -2.15 15.13
C VAL A 358 16.67 -1.84 14.57
N GLY A 359 15.87 -1.07 15.31
CA GLY A 359 14.55 -0.68 14.83
C GLY A 359 13.83 0.35 15.67
N ASP A 360 12.67 0.75 15.17
CA ASP A 360 11.76 1.69 15.82
C ASP A 360 10.31 1.29 15.52
N GLU A 361 9.57 0.91 16.56
CA GLU A 361 8.16 0.56 16.47
C GLU A 361 7.32 1.66 15.80
N LEU A 362 7.64 2.94 16.04
CA LEU A 362 6.90 4.07 15.47
C LEU A 362 7.14 4.25 13.96
N GLN A 363 8.13 3.56 13.39
CA GLN A 363 8.46 3.58 11.96
C GLN A 363 7.95 2.34 11.21
N SER A 364 7.21 1.43 11.85
CA SER A 364 6.60 0.26 11.19
C SER A 364 5.40 0.64 10.32
N ILE A 365 5.60 0.72 9.00
CA ILE A 365 4.61 1.21 8.01
C ILE A 365 4.48 0.33 6.75
N TYR A 366 5.01 -0.90 6.77
CA TYR A 366 4.93 -1.83 5.63
C TYR A 366 4.00 -3.01 5.91
N GLY A 367 2.91 -2.81 6.66
CA GLY A 367 1.95 -3.86 6.96
C GLY A 367 1.30 -4.46 5.72
N PHE A 368 1.14 -3.66 4.66
CA PHE A 368 0.67 -4.09 3.33
C PHE A 368 1.66 -5.02 2.59
N ARG A 369 2.92 -5.12 3.04
CA ARG A 369 3.93 -6.09 2.58
C ARG A 369 4.14 -7.22 3.60
N HIS A 370 3.12 -7.51 4.41
CA HIS A 370 3.12 -8.52 5.47
C HIS A 370 4.12 -8.30 6.61
N ALA A 371 4.63 -7.07 6.81
CA ALA A 371 5.41 -6.75 8.01
C ALA A 371 4.54 -6.98 9.27
N ASP A 372 5.10 -7.69 10.25
CA ASP A 372 4.38 -8.05 11.48
C ASP A 372 5.05 -7.40 12.69
N LEU A 373 4.55 -6.23 13.10
CA LEU A 373 5.07 -5.49 14.26
C LEU A 373 5.09 -6.33 15.55
N GLU A 374 4.23 -7.34 15.66
CA GLU A 374 4.25 -8.25 16.81
C GLU A 374 5.56 -9.07 16.89
N VAL A 375 6.23 -9.31 15.76
CA VAL A 375 7.58 -9.92 15.71
C VAL A 375 8.58 -9.06 16.46
N PHE A 376 8.58 -7.74 16.22
CA PHE A 376 9.43 -6.79 16.93
C PHE A 376 9.13 -6.77 18.43
N ARG A 377 7.85 -6.61 18.81
CA ARG A 377 7.41 -6.57 20.21
C ARG A 377 7.74 -7.86 20.97
N ARG A 378 7.58 -9.02 20.32
CA ARG A 378 7.96 -10.32 20.90
C ARG A 378 9.47 -10.41 21.08
N GLN A 379 10.27 -10.01 20.09
CA GLN A 379 11.73 -10.04 20.21
C GLN A 379 12.22 -9.14 21.34
N ARG A 380 11.62 -7.96 21.50
CA ARG A 380 11.90 -7.08 22.64
C ARG A 380 11.65 -7.76 23.99
N ARG A 381 10.48 -8.38 24.19
CA ARG A 381 10.17 -9.12 25.43
C ARG A 381 11.18 -10.23 25.69
N LEU A 382 11.57 -10.98 24.64
CA LEU A 382 12.59 -12.03 24.76
C LEU A 382 13.96 -11.49 25.17
N VAL A 383 14.36 -10.32 24.66
CA VAL A 383 15.62 -9.66 25.03
C VAL A 383 15.56 -9.14 26.48
N GLU A 384 14.43 -8.61 26.93
CA GLU A 384 14.23 -8.15 28.31
C GLU A 384 14.29 -9.30 29.34
N GLU A 385 13.85 -10.50 28.95
CA GLU A 385 13.82 -11.69 29.82
C GLU A 385 15.15 -12.47 29.84
N ARG A 386 16.01 -12.29 28.83
CA ARG A 386 17.25 -13.07 28.66
C ARG A 386 18.47 -12.39 29.31
N PRO A 387 19.24 -13.09 30.16
CA PRO A 387 20.44 -12.52 30.77
C PRO A 387 21.63 -12.39 29.80
N ASP A 388 21.58 -13.08 28.67
CA ASP A 388 22.58 -13.08 27.59
C ASP A 388 22.19 -12.19 26.40
N ALA A 389 21.26 -11.25 26.63
CA ALA A 389 20.84 -10.24 25.68
C ALA A 389 20.76 -8.86 26.36
N GLU A 390 20.81 -7.79 25.57
CA GLU A 390 20.75 -6.42 26.08
C GLU A 390 19.80 -5.55 25.23
N LEU A 391 18.84 -4.93 25.90
CA LEU A 391 17.99 -3.88 25.33
C LEU A 391 18.72 -2.54 25.52
N MET A 392 19.02 -1.87 24.41
CA MET A 392 19.67 -0.56 24.41
C MET A 392 18.79 0.46 23.70
N GLU A 393 18.88 1.71 24.13
CA GLU A 393 18.11 2.81 23.56
C GLU A 393 19.06 3.90 23.07
N LEU A 394 18.87 4.37 21.83
CA LEU A 394 19.52 5.59 21.35
C LEU A 394 18.59 6.77 21.60
N SER A 395 19.07 7.71 22.41
CA SER A 395 18.37 8.95 22.67
C SER A 395 19.01 10.12 21.92
N GLY A 396 18.24 11.18 21.71
CA GLY A 396 18.71 12.39 21.02
C GLY A 396 18.56 12.33 19.50
N ASN A 397 17.76 13.25 18.96
CA ASN A 397 17.59 13.48 17.55
C ASN A 397 18.60 14.54 17.08
N PHE A 398 19.40 14.19 16.07
CA PHE A 398 20.45 15.05 15.48
C PHE A 398 20.03 15.63 14.12
N ARG A 399 18.77 15.44 13.73
CA ARG A 399 18.24 15.75 12.41
C ARG A 399 17.41 17.02 12.41
N SER A 400 16.50 17.11 13.37
CA SER A 400 15.39 18.06 13.41
C SER A 400 15.60 19.05 14.53
N ARG A 401 15.16 20.29 14.30
CA ARG A 401 15.23 21.34 15.30
C ARG A 401 14.34 21.11 16.52
N PRO A 402 14.64 21.73 17.67
CA PRO A 402 13.85 21.60 18.89
C PRO A 402 12.36 21.95 18.72
N GLU A 403 12.01 22.96 17.91
CA GLU A 403 10.62 23.35 17.67
C GLU A 403 9.81 22.25 16.98
N LEU A 404 10.43 21.55 16.02
CA LEU A 404 9.80 20.41 15.34
C LEU A 404 9.64 19.23 16.30
N LEU A 405 10.65 18.96 17.14
CA LEU A 405 10.58 17.89 18.14
C LEU A 405 9.47 18.15 19.16
N ALA A 406 9.32 19.40 19.62
CA ALA A 406 8.23 19.79 20.52
C ALA A 406 6.86 19.50 19.92
N ALA A 407 6.64 19.90 18.66
CA ALA A 407 5.38 19.66 17.96
C ALA A 407 5.13 18.17 17.72
N VAL A 408 6.12 17.43 17.23
CA VAL A 408 6.02 15.98 16.99
C VAL A 408 5.76 15.24 18.30
N ASN A 409 6.36 15.64 19.41
CA ASN A 409 6.08 15.07 20.73
C ASN A 409 4.63 15.31 21.14
N ARG A 410 4.15 16.55 20.99
CA ARG A 410 2.76 16.88 21.28
C ARG A 410 1.78 16.08 20.43
N PHE A 411 2.09 15.89 19.14
CA PHE A 411 1.27 15.08 18.24
C PHE A 411 1.31 13.60 18.61
N GLY A 412 2.49 13.06 18.94
CA GLY A 412 2.67 11.66 19.33
C GLY A 412 1.90 11.33 20.60
N GLU A 413 2.00 12.17 21.63
CA GLU A 413 1.24 12.03 22.87
C GLU A 413 -0.27 12.07 22.63
N ALA A 414 -0.74 12.98 21.78
CA ALA A 414 -2.15 13.14 21.45
C ALA A 414 -2.71 11.98 20.61
N LEU A 415 -1.95 11.50 19.63
CA LEU A 415 -2.44 10.55 18.62
C LEU A 415 -2.16 9.09 19.00
N ILE A 416 -0.95 8.80 19.49
CA ILE A 416 -0.46 7.44 19.77
C ILE A 416 -0.61 7.12 21.27
N GLY A 417 -0.56 8.13 22.15
CA GLY A 417 -0.78 7.95 23.58
C GLY A 417 0.37 7.22 24.27
N SER A 418 0.05 6.23 25.12
CA SER A 418 1.04 5.54 25.96
C SER A 418 2.12 4.77 25.19
N GLY A 419 1.88 4.43 23.92
CA GLY A 419 2.88 3.81 23.05
C GLY A 419 3.91 4.80 22.47
N TYR A 420 3.71 6.11 22.65
CA TYR A 420 4.61 7.12 22.12
C TYR A 420 5.82 7.34 23.05
N ARG A 421 7.00 7.44 22.46
CA ARG A 421 8.24 7.79 23.16
C ARG A 421 8.69 9.19 22.74
N PRO A 422 8.78 10.16 23.67
CA PRO A 422 9.22 11.51 23.35
C PRO A 422 10.62 11.55 22.75
N LEU A 423 10.75 12.28 21.64
CA LEU A 423 12.02 12.60 21.01
C LEU A 423 12.76 13.66 21.83
N ARG A 424 14.06 13.44 22.03
CA ARG A 424 14.96 14.34 22.77
C ARG A 424 15.86 15.09 21.81
N VAL A 425 16.33 16.28 22.18
CA VAL A 425 17.31 17.02 21.38
C VAL A 425 18.69 16.36 21.50
N GLY A 426 19.32 16.05 20.36
CA GLY A 426 20.61 15.35 20.31
C GLY A 426 21.84 16.24 20.39
N ALA A 427 21.77 17.46 19.86
CA ALA A 427 22.85 18.42 19.83
C ALA A 427 22.32 19.84 20.07
N GLU A 428 23.19 20.76 20.46
CA GLU A 428 22.82 22.18 20.52
C GLU A 428 22.34 22.64 19.12
N PRO A 429 21.16 23.29 19.04
CA PRO A 429 20.61 23.73 17.77
C PRO A 429 21.47 24.83 17.16
N ASP A 430 21.38 24.97 15.85
CA ASP A 430 21.87 26.16 15.18
C ASP A 430 21.12 27.39 15.74
N PRO A 431 21.83 28.44 16.22
CA PRO A 431 21.18 29.63 16.76
C PRO A 431 20.37 30.40 15.70
N GLU A 432 20.58 30.14 14.41
CA GLU A 432 19.85 30.83 13.35
C GLU A 432 18.38 30.34 13.23
N PRO A 433 17.41 31.25 13.05
CA PRO A 433 16.02 30.87 12.78
C PRO A 433 15.90 30.17 11.41
N PRO A 434 14.86 29.34 11.20
CA PRO A 434 14.72 28.60 9.96
C PRO A 434 14.48 29.58 8.81
N THR A 435 15.16 29.37 7.67
CA THR A 435 15.03 30.25 6.49
C THR A 435 13.56 30.41 6.07
N GLY A 436 13.18 31.62 5.66
CA GLY A 436 11.82 31.97 5.25
C GLY A 436 10.97 32.65 6.33
N THR A 437 9.74 33.06 5.99
CA THR A 437 8.80 33.72 6.92
C THR A 437 7.95 32.71 7.69
N GLY A 438 7.40 33.09 8.85
CA GLY A 438 6.46 32.27 9.64
C GLY A 438 7.11 31.25 10.57
N LEU A 439 6.28 30.57 11.36
CA LEU A 439 6.71 29.59 12.39
C LEU A 439 7.30 28.32 11.78
N ALA A 440 8.08 27.58 12.59
CA ALA A 440 8.69 26.32 12.17
C ALA A 440 7.65 25.21 11.92
N VAL A 441 6.51 25.27 12.61
CA VAL A 441 5.40 24.33 12.44
C VAL A 441 4.11 25.11 12.18
N GLU A 442 3.43 24.77 11.09
CA GLU A 442 2.17 25.40 10.69
C GLU A 442 1.09 24.35 10.39
N LEU A 443 -0.14 24.65 10.78
CA LEU A 443 -1.34 23.85 10.53
C LEU A 443 -2.33 24.68 9.69
N LEU A 444 -2.53 24.25 8.44
CA LEU A 444 -3.38 24.91 7.45
C LEU A 444 -4.73 24.21 7.38
N LEU A 445 -5.79 24.86 7.88
CA LEU A 445 -7.14 24.33 7.92
C LEU A 445 -7.97 24.90 6.78
N THR A 446 -8.60 24.04 5.97
CA THR A 446 -9.53 24.45 4.92
C THR A 446 -10.95 24.06 5.30
N GLY A 447 -11.90 24.99 5.21
CA GLY A 447 -13.31 24.72 5.47
C GLY A 447 -13.87 23.67 4.49
N ARG A 448 -14.73 22.77 4.98
CA ARG A 448 -15.26 21.67 4.15
C ARG A 448 -16.30 22.10 3.13
N ASP A 449 -17.20 22.99 3.52
CA ASP A 449 -18.43 23.32 2.81
C ASP A 449 -18.34 24.75 2.23
N GLY A 450 -19.16 25.09 1.23
CA GLY A 450 -19.31 26.45 0.70
C GLY A 450 -18.41 26.82 -0.50
N TRP A 451 -17.59 25.91 -1.00
CA TRP A 451 -16.68 26.17 -2.15
C TRP A 451 -17.37 26.18 -3.52
N ASP A 452 -18.65 25.80 -3.58
CA ASP A 452 -19.52 25.79 -4.76
C ASP A 452 -20.54 26.94 -4.78
N GLU A 453 -20.47 27.87 -3.81
CA GLU A 453 -21.39 29.01 -3.70
C GLU A 453 -21.19 30.07 -4.79
N GLU A 454 -22.26 30.82 -5.06
CA GLU A 454 -22.28 31.86 -6.10
C GLU A 454 -21.23 32.95 -5.82
N GLY A 455 -20.34 33.21 -6.78
CA GLY A 455 -19.23 34.17 -6.65
C GLY A 455 -17.89 33.56 -6.23
N ILE A 456 -17.85 32.28 -5.87
CA ILE A 456 -16.61 31.53 -5.58
C ILE A 456 -16.24 30.71 -6.82
N GLU A 457 -15.25 31.20 -7.56
CA GLU A 457 -14.79 30.58 -8.80
C GLU A 457 -13.38 30.01 -8.63
N LEU A 458 -13.31 28.70 -8.37
CA LEU A 458 -12.08 27.91 -8.43
C LEU A 458 -12.03 27.13 -9.75
N GLU A 459 -11.12 27.52 -10.65
CA GLU A 459 -10.89 26.75 -11.89
C GLU A 459 -10.58 25.27 -11.56
N PRO A 460 -11.26 24.28 -12.17
CA PRO A 460 -11.02 22.88 -11.86
C PRO A 460 -9.61 22.44 -12.28
N ALA A 461 -9.08 21.42 -11.61
CA ALA A 461 -7.87 20.73 -12.05
C ALA A 461 -8.11 20.03 -13.41
N ILE A 462 -7.02 19.63 -14.08
CA ILE A 462 -7.03 19.04 -15.43
C ILE A 462 -8.03 17.88 -15.59
N ASP A 463 -8.23 17.06 -14.55
CA ASP A 463 -9.11 15.90 -14.57
C ASP A 463 -10.60 16.19 -14.28
N GLY A 464 -10.90 17.37 -13.71
CA GLY A 464 -12.24 17.77 -13.27
C GLY A 464 -12.88 16.87 -12.20
N ARG A 465 -12.14 15.92 -11.60
CA ARG A 465 -12.68 14.92 -10.66
C ARG A 465 -12.40 15.24 -9.20
N THR A 466 -11.44 16.12 -8.93
CA THR A 466 -11.07 16.48 -7.55
C THR A 466 -12.17 17.34 -6.91
N PRO A 467 -12.66 16.99 -5.71
CA PRO A 467 -13.62 17.81 -4.97
C PRO A 467 -13.08 19.24 -4.71
N LEU A 468 -13.95 20.25 -4.80
CA LEU A 468 -13.55 21.66 -4.71
C LEU A 468 -12.85 22.03 -3.39
N ASN A 469 -13.27 21.43 -2.27
CA ASN A 469 -12.62 21.63 -0.98
C ASN A 469 -11.18 21.08 -0.93
N CYS A 470 -10.93 19.94 -1.60
CA CYS A 470 -9.58 19.38 -1.72
C CYS A 470 -8.71 20.23 -2.66
N LEU A 471 -9.31 20.79 -3.71
CA LEU A 471 -8.63 21.74 -4.59
C LEU A 471 -8.28 23.06 -3.85
N ALA A 472 -9.20 23.56 -3.02
CA ALA A 472 -8.96 24.73 -2.18
C ALA A 472 -7.83 24.50 -1.18
N GLU A 473 -7.76 23.31 -0.56
CA GLU A 473 -6.64 22.90 0.30
C GLU A 473 -5.32 22.89 -0.48
N ALA A 474 -5.28 22.26 -1.66
CA ALA A 474 -4.10 22.18 -2.49
C ALA A 474 -3.56 23.57 -2.90
N ARG A 475 -4.46 24.49 -3.28
CA ARG A 475 -4.11 25.87 -3.61
C ARG A 475 -3.63 26.66 -2.41
N PHE A 476 -4.25 26.46 -1.25
CA PHE A 476 -3.83 27.13 -0.02
C PHE A 476 -2.42 26.70 0.40
N LEU A 477 -2.15 25.39 0.32
CA LEU A 477 -0.80 24.87 0.54
C LEU A 477 0.19 25.43 -0.48
N ALA A 478 -0.14 25.42 -1.78
CA ALA A 478 0.75 25.91 -2.82
C ALA A 478 1.09 27.40 -2.65
N SER A 479 0.11 28.22 -2.27
CA SER A 479 0.32 29.63 -1.92
C SER A 479 1.32 29.77 -0.76
N ARG A 480 1.14 28.99 0.31
CA ARG A 480 2.06 29.05 1.46
C ARG A 480 3.48 28.59 1.12
N LEU A 481 3.61 27.54 0.31
CA LEU A 481 4.93 27.08 -0.17
C LEU A 481 5.59 28.11 -1.10
N ARG A 482 4.79 28.87 -1.86
CA ARG A 482 5.29 29.97 -2.68
C ARG A 482 5.83 31.11 -1.83
N GLU A 483 5.14 31.51 -0.76
CA GLU A 483 5.64 32.50 0.20
C GLU A 483 6.99 32.09 0.82
N LEU A 484 7.17 30.80 1.13
CA LEU A 484 8.45 30.28 1.61
C LEU A 484 9.55 30.35 0.55
N ALA A 485 9.23 29.97 -0.69
CA ALA A 485 10.17 30.05 -1.80
C ALA A 485 10.61 31.49 -2.10
N ASP A 486 9.65 32.43 -2.11
CA ASP A 486 9.92 33.85 -2.34
C ASP A 486 10.70 34.50 -1.20
N SER A 487 10.63 33.94 0.02
CA SER A 487 11.42 34.37 1.17
C SER A 487 12.78 33.67 1.32
N GLY A 488 13.20 32.90 0.30
CA GLY A 488 14.56 32.39 0.17
C GLY A 488 14.73 30.89 0.41
N VAL A 489 13.67 30.13 0.71
CA VAL A 489 13.74 28.67 0.78
C VAL A 489 13.92 28.09 -0.62
N LYS A 490 14.90 27.21 -0.84
CA LYS A 490 15.09 26.60 -2.16
C LYS A 490 13.98 25.60 -2.46
N ARG A 491 13.42 25.67 -3.66
CA ARG A 491 12.32 24.79 -4.11
C ARG A 491 12.68 23.31 -4.02
N GLY A 492 13.91 22.95 -4.40
CA GLY A 492 14.41 21.58 -4.30
C GLY A 492 14.51 21.04 -2.88
N GLU A 493 14.54 21.90 -1.86
CA GLU A 493 14.58 21.50 -0.43
C GLU A 493 13.17 21.27 0.15
N ILE A 494 12.12 21.62 -0.59
CA ILE A 494 10.71 21.43 -0.22
C ILE A 494 10.21 20.08 -0.74
N VAL A 495 9.51 19.33 0.11
CA VAL A 495 8.79 18.10 -0.27
C VAL A 495 7.34 18.16 0.18
N VAL A 496 6.44 17.62 -0.65
CA VAL A 496 5.04 17.34 -0.34
C VAL A 496 4.87 15.83 -0.20
N LEU A 497 4.47 15.37 0.99
CA LEU A 497 4.29 13.97 1.33
C LEU A 497 2.81 13.61 1.36
N LEU A 498 2.37 12.84 0.37
CA LEU A 498 1.00 12.33 0.28
C LEU A 498 0.90 10.92 0.88
N ARG A 499 -0.24 10.59 1.49
CA ARG A 499 -0.52 9.20 1.88
C ARG A 499 -0.76 8.31 0.66
N ALA A 500 -1.47 8.82 -0.34
CA ALA A 500 -1.72 8.17 -1.62
C ALA A 500 -1.99 9.20 -2.72
N TYR A 501 -1.79 8.83 -3.98
CA TYR A 501 -1.97 9.72 -5.15
C TYR A 501 -3.42 9.91 -5.59
N THR A 502 -4.38 9.95 -4.65
CA THR A 502 -5.81 10.05 -4.98
C THR A 502 -6.19 11.38 -5.63
N HIS A 503 -5.61 12.50 -5.17
CA HIS A 503 -5.84 13.85 -5.70
C HIS A 503 -4.53 14.49 -6.17
N LEU A 504 -3.60 13.67 -6.71
CA LEU A 504 -2.27 14.13 -7.11
C LEU A 504 -2.35 15.31 -8.10
N ASP A 505 -3.25 15.22 -9.09
CA ASP A 505 -3.41 16.21 -10.15
C ASP A 505 -3.74 17.61 -9.58
N ALA A 506 -4.49 17.69 -8.48
CA ALA A 506 -4.81 18.98 -7.84
C ALA A 506 -3.59 19.61 -7.17
N TYR A 507 -2.73 18.82 -6.52
CA TYR A 507 -1.48 19.32 -5.94
C TYR A 507 -0.47 19.68 -7.03
N GLU A 508 -0.35 18.86 -8.08
CA GLU A 508 0.53 19.14 -9.22
C GLU A 508 0.12 20.44 -9.93
N ASP A 509 -1.15 20.59 -10.31
CA ASP A 509 -1.67 21.82 -10.93
C ASP A 509 -1.48 23.05 -10.03
N SER A 510 -1.82 22.94 -8.74
CA SER A 510 -1.71 24.07 -7.80
C SER A 510 -0.25 24.52 -7.61
N LEU A 511 0.70 23.58 -7.53
CA LEU A 511 2.13 23.89 -7.42
C LEU A 511 2.70 24.46 -8.72
N GLU A 512 2.26 23.96 -9.88
CA GLU A 512 2.68 24.47 -11.19
C GLU A 512 2.21 25.92 -11.39
N ARG A 513 0.94 26.21 -11.07
CA ARG A 513 0.35 27.55 -11.06
C ARG A 513 1.09 28.51 -10.11
N ALA A 514 1.45 28.01 -8.93
CA ALA A 514 2.31 28.73 -7.99
C ALA A 514 3.76 28.91 -8.49
N GLY A 515 4.14 28.39 -9.66
CA GLY A 515 5.48 28.49 -10.23
C GLY A 515 6.55 27.67 -9.50
N LEU A 516 6.14 26.64 -8.76
CA LEU A 516 6.99 25.82 -7.89
C LEU A 516 7.61 24.61 -8.60
N ARG A 517 7.23 24.34 -9.86
CA ARG A 517 7.76 23.25 -10.72
C ARG A 517 7.72 21.90 -10.00
N PRO A 518 6.52 21.33 -9.75
CA PRO A 518 6.40 20.07 -9.02
C PRO A 518 7.07 18.91 -9.78
N TYR A 519 7.63 17.97 -9.02
CA TYR A 519 8.19 16.74 -9.55
C TYR A 519 7.69 15.54 -8.75
N VAL A 520 6.90 14.68 -9.38
CA VAL A 520 6.31 13.50 -8.74
C VAL A 520 7.28 12.32 -8.77
N VAL A 521 7.80 11.95 -7.59
CA VAL A 521 8.73 10.86 -7.39
C VAL A 521 7.97 9.54 -7.34
N GLY A 522 8.26 8.62 -8.26
CA GLY A 522 7.45 7.41 -8.43
C GLY A 522 6.03 7.69 -8.95
N GLY A 523 5.82 8.86 -9.59
CA GLY A 523 4.57 9.13 -10.28
C GLY A 523 4.36 8.13 -11.43
N ARG A 524 3.15 8.15 -12.01
CA ARG A 524 2.81 7.39 -13.23
C ARG A 524 3.63 7.82 -14.47
N GLY A 525 4.73 8.57 -14.33
CA GLY A 525 5.33 9.45 -15.34
C GLY A 525 5.51 8.88 -16.75
N TYR A 526 5.78 7.58 -16.92
CA TYR A 526 5.77 6.93 -18.24
C TYR A 526 4.37 6.41 -18.64
N TRP A 527 3.62 5.82 -17.71
CA TRP A 527 2.34 5.16 -17.91
C TRP A 527 1.13 6.12 -18.00
N SER A 528 1.22 7.31 -17.41
CA SER A 528 0.22 8.39 -17.56
C SER A 528 0.41 9.20 -18.83
N GLN A 529 1.48 8.95 -19.60
CA GLN A 529 1.70 9.64 -20.85
C GLN A 529 0.57 9.29 -21.81
N GLN A 530 -0.09 10.32 -22.36
CA GLN A 530 -1.22 10.17 -23.27
C GLN A 530 -0.94 9.14 -24.37
N GLN A 531 0.26 9.16 -24.96
CA GLN A 531 0.64 8.24 -26.02
C GLN A 531 0.81 6.78 -25.61
N VAL A 532 1.10 6.52 -24.33
CA VAL A 532 1.13 5.15 -23.82
C VAL A 532 -0.29 4.65 -23.60
N SER A 533 -1.15 5.50 -23.00
CA SER A 533 -2.58 5.19 -22.78
C SER A 533 -3.33 4.97 -24.10
N ASP A 534 -3.15 5.84 -25.09
CA ASP A 534 -3.81 5.76 -26.39
C ASP A 534 -3.45 4.46 -27.11
N VAL A 535 -2.16 4.11 -27.16
CA VAL A 535 -1.70 2.87 -27.81
C VAL A 535 -2.23 1.63 -27.07
N CYS A 536 -2.26 1.64 -25.74
CA CYS A 536 -2.87 0.54 -24.97
C CYS A 536 -4.37 0.41 -25.25
N ALA A 537 -5.11 1.52 -25.37
CA ALA A 537 -6.52 1.51 -25.73
C ALA A 537 -6.76 0.96 -27.15
N LEU A 538 -5.90 1.31 -28.10
CA LEU A 538 -5.95 0.78 -29.47
C LEU A 538 -5.71 -0.73 -29.49
N LEU A 539 -4.66 -1.21 -28.82
CA LEU A 539 -4.37 -2.64 -28.68
C LEU A 539 -5.51 -3.39 -27.97
N ALA A 540 -6.11 -2.81 -26.93
CA ALA A 540 -7.25 -3.39 -26.22
C ALA A 540 -8.49 -3.48 -27.12
N SER A 541 -8.73 -2.48 -27.97
CA SER A 541 -9.80 -2.51 -28.99
C SER A 541 -9.53 -3.57 -30.07
N ILE A 542 -8.26 -3.76 -30.46
CA ILE A 542 -7.84 -4.85 -31.35
C ILE A 542 -8.05 -6.20 -30.68
N ALA A 543 -7.79 -6.34 -29.38
CA ALA A 543 -8.03 -7.59 -28.66
C ALA A 543 -9.54 -7.88 -28.52
N ASN A 544 -10.30 -6.90 -28.01
CA ASN A 544 -11.73 -7.01 -27.76
C ASN A 544 -12.46 -5.68 -28.09
N PRO A 545 -13.21 -5.59 -29.19
CA PRO A 545 -13.90 -4.36 -29.57
C PRO A 545 -15.12 -4.08 -28.68
N LEU A 546 -15.57 -5.06 -27.89
CA LEU A 546 -16.67 -4.91 -26.93
C LEU A 546 -16.22 -4.25 -25.62
N ASP A 547 -14.92 -3.98 -25.46
CA ASP A 547 -14.43 -3.12 -24.38
C ASP A 547 -14.74 -1.66 -24.70
N ASP A 548 -15.91 -1.21 -24.26
CA ASP A 548 -16.40 0.14 -24.53
C ASP A 548 -15.42 1.22 -24.03
N GLN A 549 -14.70 0.99 -22.94
CA GLN A 549 -13.76 1.96 -22.39
C GLN A 549 -12.54 2.10 -23.30
N ALA A 550 -11.95 0.98 -23.72
CA ALA A 550 -10.84 0.97 -24.67
C ALA A 550 -11.26 1.56 -26.03
N LEU A 551 -12.46 1.23 -26.49
CA LEU A 551 -12.99 1.72 -27.76
C LEU A 551 -13.18 3.24 -27.74
N PHE A 552 -13.76 3.80 -26.68
CA PHE A 552 -13.88 5.27 -26.54
C PHE A 552 -12.52 5.96 -26.46
N GLY A 553 -11.56 5.40 -25.71
CA GLY A 553 -10.20 5.91 -25.68
C GLY A 553 -9.56 5.95 -27.07
N SER A 554 -9.76 4.89 -27.85
CA SER A 554 -9.24 4.78 -29.22
C SER A 554 -9.89 5.78 -30.17
N LEU A 555 -11.22 5.93 -30.12
CA LEU A 555 -11.98 6.85 -30.96
C LEU A 555 -11.64 8.33 -30.64
N ALA A 556 -11.47 8.67 -29.36
CA ALA A 556 -11.09 10.01 -28.92
C ALA A 556 -9.62 10.34 -29.20
N SER A 557 -8.77 9.32 -29.35
CA SER A 557 -7.34 9.50 -29.62
C SER A 557 -7.10 10.04 -31.04
N PRO A 558 -5.92 10.63 -31.31
CA PRO A 558 -5.50 11.00 -32.66
C PRO A 558 -5.57 9.89 -33.73
N ALA A 559 -5.71 8.61 -33.36
CA ALA A 559 -5.87 7.51 -34.30
C ALA A 559 -7.22 7.51 -35.04
N CYS A 560 -8.25 8.14 -34.47
CA CYS A 560 -9.54 8.35 -35.12
C CYS A 560 -9.93 9.84 -35.10
N GLY A 561 -9.76 10.52 -33.96
CA GLY A 561 -10.06 11.93 -33.80
C GLY A 561 -11.55 12.27 -33.74
N ALA A 562 -12.39 11.34 -33.27
CA ALA A 562 -13.84 11.55 -33.19
C ALA A 562 -14.20 12.61 -32.13
N ALA A 563 -15.15 13.49 -32.47
CA ALA A 563 -15.60 14.55 -31.58
C ALA A 563 -16.38 14.00 -30.36
N PRO A 564 -16.35 14.68 -29.19
CA PRO A 564 -17.10 14.25 -28.01
C PRO A 564 -18.60 14.03 -28.26
N ASP A 565 -19.22 14.88 -29.10
CA ASP A 565 -20.62 14.76 -29.50
C ASP A 565 -20.88 13.47 -30.27
N THR A 566 -19.97 13.08 -31.19
CA THR A 566 -20.02 11.81 -31.92
C THR A 566 -19.96 10.62 -30.95
N LEU A 567 -19.06 10.65 -29.96
CA LEU A 567 -18.93 9.59 -28.96
C LEU A 567 -20.22 9.45 -28.13
N TRP A 568 -20.82 10.57 -27.74
CA TRP A 568 -22.08 10.60 -27.03
C TRP A 568 -23.22 10.03 -27.89
N LEU A 569 -23.31 10.41 -29.17
CA LEU A 569 -24.30 9.90 -30.12
C LEU A 569 -24.18 8.38 -30.32
N LEU A 570 -22.96 7.85 -30.44
CA LEU A 570 -22.71 6.41 -30.50
C LEU A 570 -23.21 5.67 -29.24
N ARG A 571 -22.91 6.20 -28.04
CA ARG A 571 -23.43 5.63 -26.78
C ARG A 571 -24.95 5.69 -26.71
N ALA A 572 -25.54 6.82 -27.09
CA ALA A 572 -26.99 7.01 -27.09
C ALA A 572 -27.68 6.02 -28.04
N ALA A 573 -27.13 5.83 -29.24
CA ALA A 573 -27.64 4.86 -30.21
C ALA A 573 -27.59 3.42 -29.69
N ALA A 574 -26.47 3.01 -29.08
CA ALA A 574 -26.30 1.68 -28.50
C ALA A 574 -27.26 1.42 -27.31
N GLY A 575 -27.43 2.42 -26.46
CA GLY A 575 -28.19 2.34 -25.21
C GLY A 575 -27.33 1.98 -23.99
N ARG A 576 -27.87 2.21 -22.79
CA ARG A 576 -27.11 2.14 -21.51
C ARG A 576 -26.66 0.73 -21.09
N ARG A 577 -27.29 -0.32 -21.63
CA ARG A 577 -27.04 -1.73 -21.25
C ARG A 577 -26.43 -2.58 -22.38
N ARG A 578 -26.01 -1.96 -23.49
CA ARG A 578 -25.42 -2.64 -24.65
C ARG A 578 -24.04 -2.06 -24.94
N HIS A 579 -23.17 -2.89 -25.53
CA HIS A 579 -21.86 -2.46 -26.03
C HIS A 579 -22.01 -1.47 -27.18
N VAL A 580 -20.99 -0.62 -27.36
CA VAL A 580 -21.00 0.46 -28.37
C VAL A 580 -20.56 -0.04 -29.74
N TRP A 581 -19.74 -1.09 -29.80
CA TRP A 581 -19.22 -1.63 -31.05
C TRP A 581 -20.28 -1.85 -32.15
N PRO A 582 -21.46 -2.46 -31.88
CA PRO A 582 -22.49 -2.62 -32.91
C PRO A 582 -23.04 -1.28 -33.45
N ALA A 583 -23.09 -0.23 -32.61
CA ALA A 583 -23.48 1.11 -33.07
C ALA A 583 -22.40 1.74 -33.94
N LEU A 584 -21.13 1.52 -33.61
CA LEU A 584 -19.99 1.95 -34.42
C LEU A 584 -19.96 1.23 -35.77
N GLU A 585 -20.15 -0.09 -35.81
CA GLU A 585 -20.23 -0.84 -37.07
C GLU A 585 -21.35 -0.33 -37.97
N ARG A 586 -22.52 -0.02 -37.39
CA ARG A 586 -23.64 0.55 -38.15
C ARG A 586 -23.34 1.96 -38.67
N ALA A 587 -22.73 2.81 -37.85
CA ALA A 587 -22.28 4.15 -38.28
C ALA A 587 -21.22 4.06 -39.40
N ALA A 588 -20.35 3.04 -39.35
CA ALA A 588 -19.36 2.76 -40.37
C ALA A 588 -19.90 1.99 -41.59
N ALA A 589 -21.21 1.77 -41.70
CA ALA A 589 -21.84 0.96 -42.75
C ALA A 589 -21.23 -0.47 -42.87
N ALA A 590 -20.76 -1.02 -41.76
CA ALA A 590 -20.08 -2.31 -41.65
C ALA A 590 -20.91 -3.37 -40.88
N GLY A 591 -22.08 -3.00 -40.34
CA GLY A 591 -22.95 -3.92 -39.59
C GLY A 591 -24.42 -3.55 -39.64
N GLU A 592 -25.27 -4.55 -39.38
CA GLU A 592 -26.75 -4.45 -39.44
C GLU A 592 -27.41 -4.65 -38.06
N ALA A 593 -26.64 -4.53 -36.97
CA ALA A 593 -27.11 -4.82 -35.63
C ALA A 593 -28.28 -3.93 -35.19
N GLU A 594 -29.16 -4.50 -34.35
CA GLU A 594 -30.29 -3.79 -33.76
C GLU A 594 -29.82 -2.87 -32.63
N LEU A 595 -30.15 -1.59 -32.74
CA LEU A 595 -29.77 -0.54 -31.79
C LEU A 595 -30.99 -0.05 -31.00
N ALA A 596 -30.73 0.55 -29.83
CA ALA A 596 -31.80 1.11 -29.00
C ALA A 596 -32.39 2.39 -29.61
N GLU A 597 -31.53 3.30 -30.09
CA GLU A 597 -31.94 4.57 -30.72
C GLU A 597 -31.17 4.81 -32.03
N PRO A 598 -31.41 4.02 -33.10
CA PRO A 598 -30.65 4.11 -34.36
C PRO A 598 -30.70 5.49 -35.02
N GLN A 599 -31.80 6.24 -34.86
CA GLN A 599 -31.96 7.60 -35.37
C GLN A 599 -30.93 8.61 -34.83
N ARG A 600 -30.24 8.29 -33.72
CA ARG A 600 -29.15 9.12 -33.19
C ARG A 600 -27.94 9.16 -34.12
N LEU A 601 -27.70 8.08 -34.88
CA LEU A 601 -26.57 8.02 -35.81
C LEU A 601 -26.74 8.99 -36.99
N GLU A 602 -27.98 9.32 -37.38
CA GLU A 602 -28.29 10.29 -38.44
C GLU A 602 -27.87 11.73 -38.09
N GLN A 603 -27.58 11.98 -36.80
CA GLN A 603 -27.11 13.29 -36.31
C GLN A 603 -25.58 13.42 -36.38
N ILE A 604 -24.86 12.35 -36.70
CA ILE A 604 -23.41 12.38 -36.84
C ILE A 604 -23.06 13.03 -38.19
N PRO A 605 -22.20 14.07 -38.22
CA PRO A 605 -21.78 14.70 -39.47
C PRO A 605 -21.08 13.71 -40.43
N GLU A 606 -21.25 13.90 -41.74
CA GLU A 606 -20.64 13.00 -42.74
C GLU A 606 -19.10 12.91 -42.60
N SER A 607 -18.45 14.02 -42.25
CA SER A 607 -17.00 14.05 -42.00
C SER A 607 -16.58 13.15 -40.83
N GLU A 608 -17.41 13.07 -39.78
CA GLU A 608 -17.17 12.16 -38.65
C GLU A 608 -17.44 10.70 -39.05
N LEU A 609 -18.50 10.45 -39.84
CA LEU A 609 -18.79 9.12 -40.38
C LEU A 609 -17.64 8.58 -41.26
N GLU A 610 -16.99 9.45 -42.05
CA GLU A 610 -15.79 9.08 -42.81
C GLU A 610 -14.62 8.66 -41.91
N LEU A 611 -14.37 9.37 -40.80
CA LEU A 611 -13.37 8.99 -39.80
C LEU A 611 -13.69 7.62 -39.18
N LEU A 612 -14.94 7.41 -38.75
CA LEU A 612 -15.39 6.14 -38.17
C LEU A 612 -15.26 4.98 -39.18
N ARG A 613 -15.61 5.20 -40.46
CA ARG A 613 -15.44 4.22 -41.54
C ARG A 613 -13.97 3.82 -41.72
N GLY A 614 -13.08 4.82 -41.79
CA GLY A 614 -11.64 4.58 -41.89
C GLY A 614 -11.10 3.80 -40.69
N PHE A 615 -11.47 4.21 -39.48
CA PHE A 615 -11.03 3.56 -38.25
C PHE A 615 -11.50 2.11 -38.15
N VAL A 616 -12.78 1.82 -38.42
CA VAL A 616 -13.34 0.46 -38.38
C VAL A 616 -12.65 -0.44 -39.41
N ALA A 617 -12.41 0.04 -40.62
CA ALA A 617 -11.70 -0.71 -41.65
C ALA A 617 -10.25 -1.04 -41.24
N THR A 618 -9.52 -0.07 -40.70
CA THR A 618 -8.16 -0.28 -40.19
C THR A 618 -8.15 -1.26 -39.02
N LEU A 619 -9.06 -1.13 -38.06
CA LEU A 619 -9.16 -2.03 -36.91
C LEU A 619 -9.47 -3.47 -37.34
N ALA A 620 -10.38 -3.66 -38.29
CA ALA A 620 -10.70 -4.97 -38.85
C ALA A 620 -9.47 -5.63 -39.53
N SER A 621 -8.74 -4.86 -40.35
CA SER A 621 -7.50 -5.31 -41.01
C SER A 621 -6.40 -5.68 -39.99
N LEU A 622 -6.23 -4.88 -38.94
CA LEU A 622 -5.27 -5.16 -37.87
C LEU A 622 -5.67 -6.41 -37.08
N ARG A 623 -6.96 -6.59 -36.76
CA ARG A 623 -7.47 -7.78 -36.08
C ARG A 623 -7.24 -9.07 -36.88
N GLU A 624 -7.42 -9.03 -38.19
CA GLU A 624 -7.15 -10.19 -39.06
C GLU A 624 -5.67 -10.57 -39.09
N ARG A 625 -4.78 -9.56 -39.09
CA ARG A 625 -3.33 -9.77 -39.16
C ARG A 625 -2.65 -9.95 -37.80
N ALA A 626 -3.27 -9.51 -36.71
CA ALA A 626 -2.70 -9.54 -35.36
C ALA A 626 -2.11 -10.92 -34.97
N PRO A 627 -2.76 -12.07 -35.27
CA PRO A 627 -2.19 -13.38 -34.95
C PRO A 627 -0.88 -13.70 -35.67
N ARG A 628 -0.55 -12.98 -36.76
CA ARG A 628 0.63 -13.23 -37.61
C ARG A 628 1.76 -12.22 -37.38
N LEU A 629 1.49 -11.11 -36.70
CA LEU A 629 2.48 -10.09 -36.36
C LEU A 629 3.12 -10.42 -35.01
N SER A 630 4.37 -10.02 -34.81
CA SER A 630 4.92 -9.93 -33.45
C SER A 630 4.14 -8.86 -32.67
N LEU A 631 4.16 -8.91 -31.35
CA LEU A 631 3.48 -7.90 -30.53
C LEU A 631 4.06 -6.51 -30.74
N ALA A 632 5.39 -6.40 -30.86
CA ALA A 632 6.05 -5.15 -31.24
C ALA A 632 5.67 -4.69 -32.66
N GLY A 633 5.57 -5.62 -33.62
CA GLY A 633 5.15 -5.32 -34.98
C GLY A 633 3.67 -4.95 -35.09
N LEU A 634 2.82 -5.49 -34.22
CA LEU A 634 1.42 -5.08 -34.10
C LEU A 634 1.32 -3.65 -33.60
N ILE A 635 2.09 -3.27 -32.57
CA ILE A 635 2.15 -1.88 -32.10
C ILE A 635 2.58 -0.95 -33.23
N GLU A 636 3.63 -1.30 -33.97
CA GLU A 636 4.12 -0.52 -35.11
C GLU A 636 3.04 -0.36 -36.18
N ALA A 637 2.43 -1.47 -36.63
CA ALA A 637 1.34 -1.46 -37.61
C ALA A 637 0.14 -0.63 -37.12
N THR A 638 -0.27 -0.78 -35.86
CA THR A 638 -1.34 0.01 -35.27
C THR A 638 -1.03 1.49 -35.30
N THR A 639 0.18 1.91 -34.91
CA THR A 639 0.55 3.33 -34.90
C THR A 639 0.68 3.93 -36.29
N THR A 640 1.21 3.20 -37.26
CA THR A 640 1.46 3.71 -38.62
C THR A 640 0.19 3.69 -39.47
N GLU A 641 -0.61 2.64 -39.41
CA GLU A 641 -1.81 2.51 -40.25
C GLU A 641 -2.99 3.39 -39.79
N THR A 642 -2.98 3.80 -38.52
CA THR A 642 -3.92 4.81 -38.00
C THR A 642 -3.41 6.24 -38.18
N GLY A 643 -2.15 6.44 -38.61
CA GLY A 643 -1.51 7.75 -38.67
C GLY A 643 -1.17 8.36 -37.31
N TYR A 644 -1.26 7.57 -36.23
CA TYR A 644 -1.00 8.01 -34.87
C TYR A 644 0.45 8.45 -34.66
N ASP A 645 1.41 7.77 -35.30
CA ASP A 645 2.82 8.13 -35.27
C ASP A 645 3.07 9.56 -35.79
N LEU A 646 2.52 9.91 -36.94
CA LEU A 646 2.58 11.25 -37.53
C LEU A 646 1.92 12.28 -36.60
N ALA A 647 0.74 11.97 -36.06
CA ALA A 647 0.03 12.86 -35.16
C ALA A 647 0.84 13.19 -33.88
N VAL A 648 1.53 12.19 -33.30
CA VAL A 648 2.39 12.40 -32.13
C VAL A 648 3.66 13.16 -32.49
N LEU A 649 4.31 12.83 -33.62
CA LEU A 649 5.55 13.48 -34.06
C LEU A 649 5.36 14.96 -34.39
N MET A 650 4.17 15.36 -34.84
CA MET A 650 3.85 16.76 -35.15
C MET A 650 3.55 17.63 -33.91
N ARG A 651 3.47 17.05 -32.71
CA ARG A 651 3.27 17.78 -31.45
C ARG A 651 4.59 18.33 -30.88
N PRO A 652 4.56 19.34 -30.00
CA PRO A 652 5.74 19.75 -29.23
C PRO A 652 6.39 18.57 -28.50
N ALA A 653 7.72 18.47 -28.64
CA ALA A 653 8.52 17.34 -28.16
C ALA A 653 8.11 15.97 -28.74
N GLY A 654 7.59 15.93 -29.97
CA GLY A 654 7.09 14.72 -30.64
C GLY A 654 8.06 13.55 -30.67
N GLU A 655 9.36 13.78 -30.88
CA GLU A 655 10.39 12.74 -30.84
C GLU A 655 10.50 12.06 -29.47
N ALA A 656 10.50 12.86 -28.40
CA ALA A 656 10.53 12.35 -27.03
C ALA A 656 9.23 11.61 -26.67
N ARG A 657 8.08 12.10 -27.14
CA ARG A 657 6.79 11.42 -26.96
C ARG A 657 6.78 10.07 -27.67
N PHE A 658 7.23 10.01 -28.92
CA PHE A 658 7.29 8.77 -29.69
C PHE A 658 8.36 7.79 -29.16
N ALA A 659 9.42 8.27 -28.51
CA ALA A 659 10.36 7.42 -27.81
C ALA A 659 9.69 6.58 -26.70
N ASN A 660 8.61 7.08 -26.08
CA ASN A 660 7.80 6.30 -25.13
C ASN A 660 7.04 5.16 -25.82
N VAL A 661 6.49 5.39 -27.02
CA VAL A 661 5.87 4.32 -27.83
C VAL A 661 6.90 3.26 -28.23
N ARG A 662 8.11 3.67 -28.61
CA ARG A 662 9.22 2.72 -28.88
C ARG A 662 9.65 1.95 -27.63
N LYS A 663 9.56 2.55 -26.45
CA LYS A 663 9.76 1.81 -25.18
C LYS A 663 8.67 0.76 -24.99
N LEU A 664 7.41 1.06 -25.30
CA LEU A 664 6.31 0.10 -25.27
C LEU A 664 6.56 -1.09 -26.21
N MET A 665 7.07 -0.85 -27.42
CA MET A 665 7.46 -1.90 -28.36
C MET A 665 8.57 -2.82 -27.79
N ARG A 666 9.55 -2.26 -27.08
CA ARG A 666 10.60 -3.07 -26.41
C ARG A 666 10.03 -3.94 -25.30
N LEU A 667 9.13 -3.39 -24.49
CA LEU A 667 8.42 -4.15 -23.44
C LEU A 667 7.58 -5.28 -24.05
N ALA A 668 6.91 -5.02 -25.18
CA ALA A 668 6.14 -6.03 -25.89
C ALA A 668 7.00 -7.15 -26.47
N ALA A 669 8.18 -6.82 -27.03
CA ALA A 669 9.13 -7.81 -27.52
C ALA A 669 9.73 -8.65 -26.37
N GLU A 670 10.04 -8.02 -25.25
CA GLU A 670 10.51 -8.70 -24.03
C GLU A 670 9.45 -9.68 -23.52
N PHE A 671 8.20 -9.22 -23.41
CA PHE A 671 7.06 -10.07 -23.06
C PHE A 671 6.91 -11.26 -24.03
N GLU A 672 6.91 -11.00 -25.35
CA GLU A 672 6.72 -12.06 -26.35
C GLU A 672 7.84 -13.12 -26.29
N SER A 673 9.07 -12.70 -26.00
CA SER A 673 10.21 -13.61 -25.86
C SER A 673 10.10 -14.56 -24.67
N ARG A 674 9.37 -14.16 -23.62
CA ARG A 674 9.23 -14.90 -22.36
C ARG A 674 7.95 -15.73 -22.31
N GLU A 675 6.84 -15.12 -22.70
CA GLU A 675 5.49 -15.68 -22.52
C GLU A 675 4.89 -16.17 -23.85
N GLY A 676 5.58 -15.94 -24.97
CA GLY A 676 5.03 -16.15 -26.30
C GLY A 676 4.05 -15.05 -26.71
N ARG A 677 3.40 -15.27 -27.85
CA ARG A 677 2.52 -14.27 -28.46
C ARG A 677 1.12 -14.30 -27.85
N ASP A 678 0.89 -13.39 -26.91
CA ASP A 678 -0.42 -13.19 -26.30
C ASP A 678 -0.71 -11.70 -26.09
N LEU A 679 -1.61 -11.15 -26.92
CA LEU A 679 -1.99 -9.73 -26.85
C LEU A 679 -2.77 -9.40 -25.57
N ARG A 680 -3.63 -10.30 -25.09
CA ARG A 680 -4.40 -10.04 -23.88
C ARG A 680 -3.49 -10.07 -22.67
N GLY A 681 -2.63 -11.09 -22.59
CA GLY A 681 -1.61 -11.18 -21.56
C GLY A 681 -0.64 -10.00 -21.58
N LEU A 682 -0.31 -9.43 -22.75
CA LEU A 682 0.51 -8.23 -22.84
C LEU A 682 -0.19 -7.03 -22.19
N LEU A 683 -1.47 -6.82 -22.46
CA LEU A 683 -2.23 -5.72 -21.85
C LEU A 683 -2.33 -5.86 -20.34
N ASP A 684 -2.58 -7.07 -19.85
CA ASP A 684 -2.56 -7.38 -18.42
C ASP A 684 -1.18 -7.14 -17.80
N PHE A 685 -0.10 -7.55 -18.48
CA PHE A 685 1.28 -7.31 -18.07
C PHE A 685 1.63 -5.82 -18.02
N LEU A 686 1.25 -5.04 -19.04
CA LEU A 686 1.49 -3.60 -19.08
C LEU A 686 0.71 -2.87 -17.98
N ALA A 687 -0.53 -3.27 -17.71
CA ALA A 687 -1.33 -2.72 -16.62
C ALA A 687 -0.69 -3.01 -15.25
N ALA A 688 -0.33 -4.27 -14.98
CA ALA A 688 0.32 -4.65 -13.73
C ALA A 688 1.71 -3.98 -13.57
N ARG A 689 2.46 -3.83 -14.66
CA ARG A 689 3.75 -3.17 -14.64
C ARG A 689 3.64 -1.66 -14.47
N ALA A 690 2.55 -1.04 -14.94
CA ALA A 690 2.24 0.36 -14.64
C ALA A 690 2.06 0.61 -13.14
N GLU A 691 1.44 -0.34 -12.44
CA GLU A 691 1.28 -0.30 -10.99
C GLU A 691 2.63 -0.49 -10.27
N SER A 692 3.46 -1.44 -10.71
CA SER A 692 4.75 -1.76 -10.08
C SER A 692 5.88 -0.75 -10.35
N ASP A 693 6.02 -0.26 -11.60
CA ASP A 693 7.07 0.71 -11.96
C ASP A 693 6.87 2.06 -11.26
N ALA A 694 5.63 2.43 -10.91
CA ALA A 694 5.34 3.60 -10.09
C ALA A 694 6.03 3.50 -8.71
N GLU A 695 6.17 2.30 -8.14
CA GLU A 695 6.91 2.12 -6.89
C GLU A 695 8.43 2.21 -7.07
N SER A 696 8.98 1.68 -8.18
CA SER A 696 10.43 1.55 -8.40
C SER A 696 11.12 2.84 -8.84
N GLN A 697 10.47 3.69 -9.66
CA GLN A 697 11.08 4.93 -10.17
C GLN A 697 11.19 6.05 -9.13
N ALA A 698 10.68 5.84 -7.92
CA ALA A 698 10.81 6.77 -6.80
C ALA A 698 12.26 6.95 -6.30
N ALA A 699 13.16 5.99 -6.58
CA ALA A 699 14.42 5.89 -5.84
C ALA A 699 15.62 6.68 -6.44
N THR A 700 15.63 6.98 -7.74
CA THR A 700 16.88 7.28 -8.48
C THR A 700 16.93 8.61 -9.22
N ALA A 701 15.82 9.30 -9.46
CA ALA A 701 15.78 10.50 -10.31
C ALA A 701 15.62 11.84 -9.55
N ALA A 702 15.60 11.83 -8.21
CA ALA A 702 15.19 12.98 -7.41
C ALA A 702 16.32 13.96 -7.00
N GLU A 703 17.59 13.60 -7.13
CA GLU A 703 18.72 14.35 -6.54
C GLU A 703 19.22 15.56 -7.36
N GLY A 704 18.51 15.95 -8.43
CA GLY A 704 18.92 17.08 -9.29
C GLY A 704 17.80 17.99 -9.79
N HIS A 705 16.56 17.81 -9.32
CA HIS A 705 15.42 18.62 -9.77
C HIS A 705 15.31 19.92 -8.95
N ASP A 706 15.31 21.08 -9.63
CA ASP A 706 15.23 22.42 -9.02
C ASP A 706 13.77 22.87 -8.74
N GLY A 707 12.97 21.97 -8.18
CA GLY A 707 11.53 22.15 -7.99
C GLY A 707 10.99 21.32 -6.82
N VAL A 708 9.76 21.61 -6.40
CA VAL A 708 9.12 20.94 -5.24
C VAL A 708 8.89 19.46 -5.54
N ARG A 709 9.33 18.57 -4.65
CA ARG A 709 9.16 17.13 -4.83
C ARG A 709 7.83 16.67 -4.25
N ILE A 710 7.04 15.88 -4.98
CA ILE A 710 5.85 15.21 -4.46
C ILE A 710 6.14 13.71 -4.37
N MET A 711 5.90 13.10 -3.21
CA MET A 711 6.09 11.65 -3.05
C MET A 711 5.17 11.06 -2.00
N THR A 712 5.05 9.73 -1.97
CA THR A 712 4.34 9.06 -0.87
C THR A 712 5.18 9.03 0.40
N VAL A 713 4.52 9.00 1.57
CA VAL A 713 5.22 8.86 2.86
C VAL A 713 6.09 7.59 2.91
N HIS A 714 5.61 6.48 2.33
CA HIS A 714 6.38 5.23 2.24
C HIS A 714 7.70 5.40 1.49
N ASN A 715 7.71 6.19 0.42
CA ASN A 715 8.91 6.48 -0.38
C ASN A 715 9.86 7.45 0.33
N ALA A 716 9.34 8.28 1.25
CA ALA A 716 10.14 9.21 2.04
C ALA A 716 10.83 8.55 3.25
N LYS A 717 10.50 7.30 3.58
CA LYS A 717 11.14 6.59 4.70
C LYS A 717 12.65 6.51 4.50
N GLY A 718 13.41 6.82 5.54
CA GLY A 718 14.87 6.90 5.50
C GLY A 718 15.42 8.24 4.96
N LEU A 719 14.64 9.01 4.19
CA LEU A 719 15.04 10.33 3.70
C LEU A 719 14.80 11.43 4.74
N GLU A 720 15.30 12.63 4.43
CA GLU A 720 15.13 13.86 5.21
C GLU A 720 15.14 15.09 4.30
N PHE A 721 14.40 16.12 4.70
CA PHE A 721 14.16 17.34 3.90
C PHE A 721 14.13 18.57 4.81
N GLU A 722 14.57 19.72 4.30
CA GLU A 722 14.53 20.97 5.07
C GLU A 722 13.08 21.37 5.36
N VAL A 723 12.21 21.35 4.35
CA VAL A 723 10.79 21.68 4.48
C VAL A 723 9.92 20.50 4.05
N VAL A 724 9.03 20.06 4.94
CA VAL A 724 8.07 18.99 4.66
C VAL A 724 6.65 19.53 4.79
N ALA A 725 5.86 19.36 3.74
CA ALA A 725 4.42 19.56 3.74
C ALA A 725 3.69 18.22 3.73
N VAL A 726 2.71 18.04 4.61
CA VAL A 726 1.87 16.83 4.70
C VAL A 726 0.40 17.24 4.57
N PRO A 727 -0.15 17.24 3.34
CA PRO A 727 -1.56 17.54 3.11
C PRO A 727 -2.44 16.28 3.12
N ASP A 728 -3.72 16.39 2.78
CA ASP A 728 -4.71 15.31 2.77
C ASP A 728 -4.89 14.64 4.16
N LEU A 729 -4.71 15.41 5.24
CA LEU A 729 -4.85 14.89 6.62
C LEU A 729 -6.30 14.65 7.05
N SER A 730 -7.27 15.05 6.21
CA SER A 730 -8.71 14.81 6.37
C SER A 730 -9.14 13.41 5.90
N ARG A 731 -8.22 12.64 5.30
CA ARG A 731 -8.46 11.26 4.83
C ARG A 731 -8.71 10.29 5.98
N SER A 732 -9.67 9.38 5.79
CA SER A 732 -9.93 8.25 6.70
C SER A 732 -8.66 7.43 6.96
N LEU A 733 -8.40 7.08 8.22
CA LEU A 733 -7.27 6.23 8.59
C LEU A 733 -7.39 4.79 8.09
N LEU A 734 -8.61 4.29 7.85
CA LEU A 734 -8.84 2.93 7.34
C LEU A 734 -8.41 2.80 5.88
N ALA A 735 -8.00 1.59 5.47
CA ALA A 735 -7.82 1.28 4.07
C ALA A 735 -9.14 1.43 3.30
N GLY A 736 -9.09 1.98 2.09
CA GLY A 736 -10.27 2.17 1.22
C GLY A 736 -10.75 0.89 0.52
N ALA A 737 -10.14 -0.26 0.82
CA ALA A 737 -10.49 -1.53 0.20
C ALA A 737 -11.81 -2.09 0.75
N ARG A 738 -12.52 -2.86 -0.07
CA ARG A 738 -13.67 -3.63 0.41
C ARG A 738 -13.17 -4.64 1.46
N PRO A 739 -13.93 -4.85 2.56
CA PRO A 739 -13.60 -5.90 3.51
C PRO A 739 -13.44 -7.24 2.78
N PRO A 740 -12.39 -8.02 3.08
CA PRO A 740 -12.19 -9.32 2.45
C PRO A 740 -13.30 -10.27 2.87
N LEU A 741 -13.72 -11.17 1.97
CA LEU A 741 -14.77 -12.15 2.28
C LEU A 741 -14.28 -13.27 3.21
N LEU A 742 -12.97 -13.51 3.26
CA LEU A 742 -12.32 -14.42 4.20
C LEU A 742 -11.11 -13.70 4.81
N THR A 743 -10.94 -13.79 6.12
CA THR A 743 -9.84 -13.18 6.87
C THR A 743 -9.28 -14.16 7.89
N LEU A 744 -7.98 -14.05 8.15
CA LEU A 744 -7.26 -14.90 9.10
C LEU A 744 -6.68 -14.05 10.23
N GLY A 745 -6.81 -14.53 11.46
CA GLY A 745 -6.13 -14.01 12.63
C GLY A 745 -4.61 -14.10 12.50
N ARG A 746 -3.88 -13.29 13.27
CA ARG A 746 -2.40 -13.29 13.25
C ARG A 746 -1.80 -14.29 14.24
N GLU A 747 -2.55 -14.75 15.24
CA GLU A 747 -2.14 -15.76 16.22
C GLU A 747 -1.80 -17.12 15.59
N GLN A 748 -1.22 -18.03 16.39
CA GLN A 748 -0.90 -19.40 15.99
C GLN A 748 -1.51 -20.40 16.98
N PRO A 749 -2.40 -21.30 16.55
CA PRO A 749 -3.03 -21.36 15.22
C PRO A 749 -3.95 -20.13 14.97
N PRO A 750 -4.10 -19.67 13.70
CA PRO A 750 -4.89 -18.47 13.41
C PRO A 750 -6.40 -18.75 13.47
N ARG A 751 -7.16 -17.83 14.06
CA ARG A 751 -8.63 -17.80 13.92
C ARG A 751 -9.03 -17.50 12.49
N VAL A 752 -10.26 -17.86 12.15
CA VAL A 752 -10.83 -17.71 10.82
C VAL A 752 -12.08 -16.84 10.92
N GLY A 753 -12.27 -15.97 9.94
CA GLY A 753 -13.51 -15.23 9.73
C GLY A 753 -13.93 -15.33 8.27
N MET A 754 -15.21 -15.61 8.01
CA MET A 754 -15.76 -15.65 6.65
C MET A 754 -17.10 -14.93 6.58
N GLN A 755 -17.38 -14.26 5.46
CA GLN A 755 -18.70 -13.77 5.13
C GLN A 755 -19.33 -14.67 4.06
N LEU A 756 -20.35 -15.45 4.45
CA LEU A 756 -21.13 -16.27 3.55
C LEU A 756 -21.95 -15.40 2.60
N ARG A 757 -21.82 -15.67 1.30
CA ARG A 757 -22.67 -15.12 0.25
C ARG A 757 -23.76 -16.13 -0.10
N ARG A 758 -24.99 -15.65 -0.35
CA ARG A 758 -26.15 -16.47 -0.70
C ARG A 758 -26.88 -15.84 -1.89
N LEU A 759 -27.37 -16.67 -2.81
CA LEU A 759 -28.14 -16.21 -3.96
C LEU A 759 -29.50 -15.67 -3.51
N GLY A 760 -29.81 -14.42 -3.87
CA GLY A 760 -31.11 -13.80 -3.57
C GLY A 760 -31.38 -13.49 -2.08
N SER A 761 -30.43 -13.77 -1.19
CA SER A 761 -30.51 -13.56 0.26
C SER A 761 -29.37 -12.67 0.76
N GLY A 762 -29.45 -12.20 2.01
CA GLY A 762 -28.38 -11.40 2.60
C GLY A 762 -27.12 -12.23 2.95
N SER A 763 -26.03 -11.54 3.29
CA SER A 763 -24.79 -12.17 3.74
C SER A 763 -24.82 -12.48 5.23
N VAL A 764 -24.16 -13.57 5.63
CA VAL A 764 -24.02 -13.98 7.04
C VAL A 764 -22.54 -13.94 7.42
N ASN A 765 -22.21 -13.33 8.56
CA ASN A 765 -20.86 -13.38 9.10
C ASN A 765 -20.69 -14.70 9.86
N LEU A 766 -19.61 -15.42 9.61
CA LEU A 766 -19.31 -16.73 10.19
C LEU A 766 -18.01 -16.65 11.00
N TYR A 767 -17.92 -17.52 12.01
CA TYR A 767 -16.75 -17.64 12.87
C TYR A 767 -16.40 -16.28 13.51
N ASP A 768 -15.13 -15.90 13.53
CA ASP A 768 -14.66 -14.68 14.20
C ASP A 768 -14.60 -13.47 13.25
N TYR A 769 -15.40 -13.47 12.17
CA TYR A 769 -15.32 -12.45 11.10
C TYR A 769 -15.49 -11.01 11.60
N ALA A 770 -16.46 -10.76 12.47
CA ALA A 770 -16.70 -9.42 12.99
C ALA A 770 -15.51 -8.93 13.85
N GLU A 771 -15.01 -9.78 14.75
CA GLU A 771 -13.88 -9.47 15.63
C GLU A 771 -12.60 -9.24 14.83
N LEU A 772 -12.29 -10.13 13.87
CA LEU A 772 -11.11 -10.00 13.02
C LEU A 772 -11.15 -8.74 12.14
N LEU A 773 -12.33 -8.32 11.69
CA LEU A 773 -12.49 -7.07 10.94
C LEU A 773 -12.28 -5.84 11.83
N GLU A 774 -12.75 -5.86 13.07
CA GLU A 774 -12.50 -4.80 14.04
C GLU A 774 -11.02 -4.71 14.42
N GLU A 775 -10.36 -5.85 14.65
CA GLU A 775 -8.92 -5.92 14.86
C GLU A 775 -8.14 -5.39 13.66
N SER A 776 -8.56 -5.71 12.43
CA SER A 776 -7.95 -5.17 11.21
C SER A 776 -8.11 -3.65 11.14
N ARG A 777 -9.31 -3.13 11.40
CA ARG A 777 -9.56 -1.68 11.38
C ARG A 777 -8.73 -0.94 12.43
N ARG A 778 -8.55 -1.53 13.61
CA ARG A 778 -7.69 -0.96 14.65
C ARG A 778 -6.23 -0.95 14.18
N ARG A 779 -5.74 -2.05 13.59
CA ARG A 779 -4.39 -2.13 13.01
C ARG A 779 -4.17 -1.09 11.90
N ASP A 780 -5.10 -0.95 10.97
CA ASP A 780 -5.04 0.06 9.91
C ASP A 780 -4.98 1.48 10.48
N SER A 781 -5.76 1.74 11.54
CA SER A 781 -5.75 3.02 12.25
C SER A 781 -4.38 3.29 12.89
N GLU A 782 -3.85 2.32 13.65
CA GLU A 782 -2.54 2.42 14.29
C GLU A 782 -1.41 2.60 13.27
N GLU A 783 -1.45 1.89 12.14
CA GLU A 783 -0.49 2.04 11.04
C GLU A 783 -0.62 3.41 10.36
N GLY A 784 -1.83 3.90 10.14
CA GLY A 784 -2.06 5.24 9.59
C GLY A 784 -1.54 6.37 10.50
N LEU A 785 -1.60 6.19 11.83
CA LEU A 785 -0.99 7.11 12.79
C LEU A 785 0.55 7.06 12.76
N ARG A 786 1.13 5.85 12.68
CA ARG A 786 2.58 5.69 12.47
C ARG A 786 3.04 6.31 11.15
N LEU A 787 2.25 6.17 10.09
CA LEU A 787 2.54 6.79 8.80
C LEU A 787 2.62 8.32 8.92
N PHE A 788 1.69 8.95 9.63
CA PHE A 788 1.77 10.38 9.94
C PHE A 788 3.03 10.73 10.75
N HIS A 789 3.37 9.94 11.78
CA HIS A 789 4.58 10.15 12.57
C HIS A 789 5.86 10.06 11.71
N VAL A 790 5.93 9.09 10.80
CA VAL A 790 7.04 8.98 9.84
C VAL A 790 7.13 10.23 8.97
N ALA A 791 6.00 10.72 8.44
CA ALA A 791 5.95 11.93 7.62
C ALA A 791 6.46 13.17 8.38
N ALA A 792 5.96 13.38 9.60
CA ALA A 792 6.34 14.52 10.43
C ALA A 792 7.84 14.50 10.82
N THR A 793 8.41 13.31 11.06
CA THR A 793 9.84 13.15 11.40
C THR A 793 10.80 13.19 10.20
N ARG A 794 10.29 13.47 8.99
CA ARG A 794 11.16 13.72 7.82
C ARG A 794 11.68 15.16 7.78
N ALA A 795 11.05 16.08 8.51
CA ALA A 795 11.37 17.50 8.49
C ALA A 795 12.62 17.82 9.32
N ARG A 796 13.48 18.70 8.80
CA ARG A 796 14.66 19.23 9.51
C ARG A 796 14.40 20.62 10.09
N GLU A 797 13.84 21.51 9.28
CA GLU A 797 13.67 22.94 9.60
C GLU A 797 12.20 23.36 9.71
N ARG A 798 11.33 22.88 8.81
CA ARG A 798 9.91 23.27 8.79
C ARG A 798 8.96 22.10 8.51
N LEU A 799 7.83 22.10 9.22
CA LEU A 799 6.73 21.15 9.03
C LEU A 799 5.41 21.90 8.78
N ILE A 800 4.80 21.69 7.62
CA ILE A 800 3.48 22.23 7.27
C ILE A 800 2.50 21.07 7.21
N LEU A 801 1.43 21.14 7.99
CA LEU A 801 0.34 20.18 8.00
C LEU A 801 -0.88 20.82 7.35
N SER A 802 -1.58 20.12 6.46
CA SER A 802 -2.77 20.68 5.81
C SER A 802 -3.90 19.67 5.69
N GLY A 803 -5.14 20.15 5.77
CA GLY A 803 -6.30 19.33 5.48
C GLY A 803 -7.63 20.08 5.60
N VAL A 804 -8.68 19.41 5.16
CA VAL A 804 -10.07 19.88 5.25
C VAL A 804 -10.69 19.58 6.61
N VAL A 805 -11.27 20.58 7.26
CA VAL A 805 -11.97 20.47 8.56
C VAL A 805 -13.46 20.72 8.44
N LYS A 806 -14.24 20.00 9.26
CA LYS A 806 -15.67 20.31 9.45
C LYS A 806 -15.85 21.52 10.37
N PRO A 807 -16.95 22.30 10.24
CA PRO A 807 -17.23 23.42 11.14
C PRO A 807 -17.40 22.99 12.60
N GLU A 808 -18.05 21.85 12.83
CA GLU A 808 -18.34 21.32 14.17
C GLU A 808 -17.40 20.16 14.54
N ALA A 809 -17.03 20.07 15.82
CA ALA A 809 -16.24 18.97 16.37
C ALA A 809 -17.00 17.63 16.32
N GLY A 810 -16.27 16.53 16.13
CA GLY A 810 -16.84 15.20 16.22
C GLY A 810 -17.24 14.86 17.65
N SER A 811 -18.23 13.98 17.83
CA SER A 811 -18.65 13.53 19.16
C SER A 811 -17.80 12.39 19.73
N GLU A 812 -17.09 11.64 18.87
CA GLU A 812 -16.34 10.45 19.28
C GLU A 812 -15.20 10.11 18.28
N THR A 813 -14.01 9.83 18.80
CA THR A 813 -12.87 9.34 18.02
C THR A 813 -13.02 7.84 17.72
N LYS A 814 -13.15 7.50 16.44
CA LYS A 814 -13.26 6.12 15.93
C LYS A 814 -11.98 5.70 15.19
N PRO A 815 -11.72 4.40 14.94
CA PRO A 815 -10.57 3.96 14.14
C PRO A 815 -10.46 4.64 12.77
N SER A 816 -11.59 5.03 12.17
CA SER A 816 -11.62 5.76 10.90
C SER A 816 -11.39 7.26 11.00
N THR A 817 -11.45 7.85 12.20
CA THR A 817 -11.30 9.31 12.39
C THR A 817 -9.95 9.77 11.86
N PRO A 818 -9.91 10.73 10.92
CA PRO A 818 -8.68 11.25 10.30
C PRO A 818 -7.68 11.84 11.31
N VAL A 819 -6.42 11.96 10.89
CA VAL A 819 -5.36 12.58 11.70
C VAL A 819 -5.71 14.02 12.06
N LEU A 820 -6.19 14.79 11.09
CA LEU A 820 -6.47 16.21 11.27
C LEU A 820 -7.50 16.47 12.37
N GLU A 821 -8.63 15.75 12.34
CA GLU A 821 -9.70 15.90 13.33
C GLU A 821 -9.18 15.60 14.75
N ARG A 822 -8.37 14.53 14.90
CA ARG A 822 -7.74 14.19 16.19
C ARG A 822 -6.78 15.27 16.67
N LEU A 823 -6.00 15.87 15.77
CA LEU A 823 -5.07 16.94 16.11
C LEU A 823 -5.78 18.22 16.53
N VAL A 824 -6.79 18.65 15.76
CA VAL A 824 -7.57 19.87 16.06
C VAL A 824 -8.26 19.73 17.42
N GLU A 825 -8.85 18.57 17.71
CA GLU A 825 -9.47 18.28 19.02
C GLU A 825 -8.43 18.26 20.15
N ALA A 826 -7.29 17.59 19.98
CA ALA A 826 -6.28 17.45 21.03
C ALA A 826 -5.48 18.74 21.31
N LEU A 827 -5.39 19.63 20.32
CA LEU A 827 -4.72 20.93 20.45
C LEU A 827 -5.69 22.04 20.88
N GLY A 828 -7.02 21.80 20.87
CA GLY A 828 -8.02 22.80 21.21
C GLY A 828 -8.05 23.97 20.22
N VAL A 829 -7.85 23.69 18.94
CA VAL A 829 -7.72 24.71 17.88
C VAL A 829 -9.11 25.17 17.41
N GLU A 830 -9.31 26.49 17.34
CA GLU A 830 -10.47 27.11 16.71
C GLU A 830 -10.47 26.85 15.19
N ARG A 831 -11.63 26.58 14.59
CA ARG A 831 -11.75 26.11 13.19
C ARG A 831 -12.06 27.22 12.19
N ASP A 832 -12.30 28.42 12.69
CA ASP A 832 -12.81 29.59 11.98
C ASP A 832 -11.89 30.82 12.08
N ALA A 833 -10.81 30.74 12.86
CA ALA A 833 -9.85 31.82 13.05
C ALA A 833 -8.40 31.34 13.12
N ASP A 834 -7.47 32.20 12.68
CA ASP A 834 -6.04 31.99 12.86
C ASP A 834 -5.67 32.00 14.35
N ALA A 835 -4.75 31.14 14.75
CA ALA A 835 -4.36 30.97 16.15
C ALA A 835 -2.89 30.55 16.28
N ALA A 836 -2.37 30.57 17.51
CA ALA A 836 -1.08 30.00 17.85
C ALA A 836 -1.23 29.06 19.05
N VAL A 837 -0.67 27.86 18.96
CA VAL A 837 -0.70 26.86 20.05
C VAL A 837 0.69 26.76 20.67
N ALA A 838 0.81 27.15 21.94
CA ALA A 838 2.07 27.08 22.67
C ALA A 838 2.52 25.64 22.94
N LEU A 839 3.82 25.41 22.83
CA LEU A 839 4.47 24.12 23.05
C LEU A 839 5.54 24.23 24.13
N ALA A 840 5.56 23.23 25.02
CA ALA A 840 6.65 23.05 25.95
C ALA A 840 7.95 22.69 25.19
N PRO A 841 9.11 23.18 25.65
CA PRO A 841 10.39 22.82 25.04
C PRO A 841 10.66 21.31 25.19
N PRO A 842 11.31 20.67 24.20
CA PRO A 842 11.67 19.27 24.29
C PRO A 842 12.82 19.07 25.29
N GLU A 843 12.93 17.86 25.85
CA GLU A 843 14.05 17.54 26.74
C GLU A 843 15.36 17.30 25.97
N PRO A 844 16.53 17.69 26.50
CA PRO A 844 17.81 17.26 25.96
C PRO A 844 18.02 15.75 26.18
N ARG A 845 18.91 15.16 25.37
CA ARG A 845 19.42 13.81 25.64
C ARG A 845 20.23 13.77 26.95
N PRO A 846 20.34 12.61 27.62
CA PRO A 846 21.24 12.44 28.74
C PRO A 846 22.68 12.88 28.40
N GLY A 847 23.27 13.65 29.31
CA GLY A 847 24.62 14.20 29.15
C GLY A 847 24.74 15.43 28.25
N LEU A 848 23.64 15.99 27.74
CA LEU A 848 23.62 17.31 27.10
C LEU A 848 23.03 18.34 28.09
N ASP A 849 23.86 19.28 28.54
CA ASP A 849 23.45 20.36 29.46
C ASP A 849 23.05 21.60 28.65
N ALA A 850 21.85 21.57 28.06
CA ALA A 850 21.32 22.64 27.23
C ALA A 850 19.81 22.83 27.46
N GLY A 851 19.35 24.09 27.46
CA GLY A 851 17.94 24.46 27.53
C GLY A 851 17.43 25.00 26.19
N PHE A 852 16.15 24.78 25.88
CA PHE A 852 15.54 25.18 24.61
C PHE A 852 14.35 26.11 24.85
N PRO A 853 14.12 27.10 23.96
CA PRO A 853 12.97 27.98 24.08
C PRO A 853 11.65 27.24 23.85
N SER A 854 10.58 27.74 24.45
CA SER A 854 9.22 27.36 24.06
C SER A 854 8.97 27.72 22.60
N SER A 855 8.13 26.94 21.92
CA SER A 855 7.78 27.15 20.52
C SER A 855 6.27 27.20 20.35
N GLU A 856 5.80 27.51 19.14
CA GLU A 856 4.38 27.61 18.83
C GLU A 856 4.07 26.89 17.51
N ILE A 857 2.86 26.36 17.41
CA ILE A 857 2.26 25.90 16.15
C ILE A 857 1.38 27.04 15.63
N GLY A 858 1.68 27.53 14.42
CA GLY A 858 0.84 28.53 13.75
C GLY A 858 -0.34 27.87 13.07
N VAL A 859 -1.56 28.24 13.43
CA VAL A 859 -2.78 27.78 12.77
C VAL A 859 -3.24 28.86 11.81
N ARG A 860 -3.48 28.49 10.55
CA ARG A 860 -4.07 29.36 9.54
C ARG A 860 -5.33 28.75 8.97
N VAL A 861 -6.40 29.53 8.88
CA VAL A 861 -7.72 29.06 8.45
C VAL A 861 -8.07 29.64 7.08
N ASN A 862 -8.59 28.78 6.20
CA ASN A 862 -9.03 29.09 4.86
C ASN A 862 -10.52 28.72 4.71
N LEU A 863 -11.39 29.73 4.82
CA LEU A 863 -12.83 29.61 4.62
C LEU A 863 -13.24 30.09 3.23
N PRO A 864 -14.34 29.56 2.66
CA PRO A 864 -14.85 30.00 1.37
C PRO A 864 -15.25 31.49 1.41
N SER A 865 -14.68 32.29 0.51
CA SER A 865 -15.15 33.65 0.20
C SER A 865 -14.73 34.04 -1.23
N PRO A 866 -15.41 34.99 -1.90
CA PRO A 866 -15.00 35.47 -3.22
C PRO A 866 -13.58 36.05 -3.24
N GLU A 867 -13.19 36.81 -2.21
CA GLU A 867 -11.84 37.35 -2.06
C GLU A 867 -10.82 36.22 -1.95
N ARG A 868 -11.14 35.21 -1.14
CA ARG A 868 -10.23 34.09 -0.92
C ARG A 868 -10.09 33.22 -2.15
N ALA A 869 -11.19 32.99 -2.87
CA ALA A 869 -11.16 32.30 -4.16
C ALA A 869 -10.27 33.03 -5.16
N ALA A 870 -10.31 34.37 -5.19
CA ALA A 870 -9.45 35.18 -6.05
C ALA A 870 -7.97 35.09 -5.65
N GLU A 871 -7.64 35.09 -4.36
CA GLU A 871 -6.27 34.87 -3.87
C GLU A 871 -5.73 33.48 -4.22
N LEU A 872 -6.60 32.47 -4.24
CA LEU A 872 -6.26 31.10 -4.59
C LEU A 872 -6.20 30.86 -6.11
N ARG A 873 -6.40 31.87 -6.96
CA ARG A 873 -6.29 31.73 -8.44
C ARG A 873 -4.85 31.59 -8.95
N LEU A 874 -3.84 31.81 -8.08
CA LEU A 874 -2.38 31.67 -8.28
C LEU A 874 -1.87 31.73 -9.72
#